data_AF-A0A7C4NBQ9-F1
#
_entry.id   AF-A0A7C4NBQ9-F1
#
_cell.length_a   1.000
_cell.length_b   1.000
_cell.length_c   1.000
_cell.angle_alpha   90.00
_cell.angle_beta   90.00
_cell.angle_gamma   90.00
#
_symmetry.space_group_name_H-M   'P 1'
#
loop_
_entity.id
_entity.type
_entity.pdbx_description
1 polymer ?
#
loop_
_entity_poly.entity_id
_entity_poly.type
_entity_poly.pdbx_seq_one_letter_code
_entity_poly.pdbx_strand_id
1 'polypeptide(L)'
;LWFWLLTIVGLTTMLVGAYVGLKQNDLKALLAYSTISQLGVMMLLIGQETDIASKALVISILAHALYKSALFLIVGIIDHETGTRDLRRLGGLRRYFPVSFVLASIAALSMAGLPPMFGFLAKETLLASAIRSEVGPIVEVLFPVAAVIAGALLLAQAGTLVVDTFLGRPRDTSLHPHKPALGMRISPAIPVFLSLAIGLLPEPEPLAQLLASAASASFGGKVKVSLEIWTGINVPLILSIVAISIGSIIFWQRSRVRAWQQRFAANWDLNRVYVRSMQLIDRAAYLVTRVQAGYIRRYLFIMLIGVGGLIVWFNALPSLRAPVSDLSLGNGMTVLRVFALLLTVAASAITIVIRRDFLAILGLSVSGLGVALLMILEPAPDVALVQIVVDILSTLVIVLLLERLPRALRLRSWDTLRRSSRPTVIRDALIALGAAGVVSAIVLTALTSRPRESVVTPYYEQNAKPLAGATDIVGAIVVDFRGFDTLIEITVFGLAGLGVYQLLRYASRKAGDVERADPRRSVNWRTLGIGGARTSPFMHLLAYVILPLALIVAATHMMYGHDQPGDGFTAGVIVSLAVGLCYVVFGYEETRRRLPWLKSGYLIGAGVLLAILNGTLAALIGGSFLNPIDFGGRLGLPLPTGFHLSTAFLFEVAICLSVLGSASYIIDTLGHPKDHDAESEQELQDIAAREKQGVVTVDDPPVKV
;
A
#
# COMPACT_ATOMS: atom_id res chain seq x y z
N LEU A 1 34.50 -14.76 -10.46
CA LEU A 1 33.29 -13.98 -10.84
C LEU A 1 33.65 -12.65 -11.49
N TRP A 2 34.48 -11.81 -10.84
CA TRP A 2 34.98 -10.52 -11.34
C TRP A 2 35.50 -10.57 -12.79
N PHE A 3 36.56 -11.37 -13.03
CA PHE A 3 37.16 -11.56 -14.36
C PHE A 3 36.11 -11.85 -15.44
N TRP A 4 35.28 -12.89 -15.22
CA TRP A 4 34.31 -13.35 -16.22
C TRP A 4 33.22 -12.34 -16.51
N LEU A 5 32.70 -11.68 -15.47
CA LEU A 5 31.64 -10.68 -15.63
C LEU A 5 32.15 -9.48 -16.42
N LEU A 6 33.29 -8.92 -16.02
CA LEU A 6 33.89 -7.76 -16.69
C LEU A 6 34.35 -8.09 -18.12
N THR A 7 34.93 -9.27 -18.32
CA THR A 7 35.41 -9.70 -19.65
C THR A 7 34.24 -9.95 -20.61
N ILE A 8 33.19 -10.67 -20.20
CA ILE A 8 32.04 -10.97 -21.06
C ILE A 8 31.26 -9.68 -21.38
N VAL A 9 30.98 -8.87 -20.37
CA VAL A 9 30.27 -7.59 -20.56
C VAL A 9 31.12 -6.63 -21.38
N GLY A 10 32.41 -6.53 -21.09
CA GLY A 10 33.37 -5.68 -21.82
C GLY A 10 33.49 -6.08 -23.29
N LEU A 11 33.72 -7.37 -23.59
CA LEU A 11 33.79 -7.91 -24.96
C LEU A 11 32.50 -7.63 -25.74
N THR A 12 31.35 -7.95 -25.15
CA THR A 12 30.05 -7.75 -25.79
C THR A 12 29.80 -6.26 -26.06
N THR A 13 30.06 -5.41 -25.07
CA THR A 13 29.88 -3.95 -25.18
C THR A 13 30.82 -3.33 -26.20
N MET A 14 32.08 -3.77 -26.23
CA MET A 14 33.10 -3.35 -27.19
C MET A 14 32.63 -3.61 -28.62
N LEU A 15 32.22 -4.85 -28.91
CA LEU A 15 31.79 -5.27 -30.25
C LEU A 15 30.45 -4.64 -30.65
N VAL A 16 29.46 -4.64 -29.76
CA VAL A 16 28.14 -4.05 -30.03
C VAL A 16 28.26 -2.55 -30.26
N GLY A 17 29.04 -1.83 -29.45
CA GLY A 17 29.29 -0.40 -29.64
C GLY A 17 29.96 -0.10 -30.98
N ALA A 18 30.99 -0.86 -31.35
CA ALA A 18 31.70 -0.68 -32.62
C ALA A 18 30.81 -1.04 -33.83
N TYR A 19 29.95 -2.05 -33.71
CA TYR A 19 29.04 -2.43 -34.77
C TYR A 19 27.89 -1.42 -34.96
N VAL A 20 27.20 -1.07 -33.87
CA VAL A 20 26.05 -0.17 -33.88
C VAL A 20 26.45 1.27 -34.23
N GLY A 21 27.64 1.72 -33.84
CA GLY A 21 28.14 3.05 -34.18
C GLY A 21 28.27 3.28 -35.68
N LEU A 22 28.69 2.28 -36.46
CA LEU A 22 28.81 2.38 -37.92
C LEU A 22 27.44 2.52 -38.63
N LYS A 23 26.38 2.04 -37.97
CA LYS A 23 25.00 2.15 -38.47
C LYS A 23 24.45 3.58 -38.32
N GLN A 24 24.94 4.35 -37.34
CA GLN A 24 24.36 5.64 -36.98
C GLN A 24 24.48 6.67 -38.12
N ASN A 25 23.44 7.49 -38.27
CA ASN A 25 23.44 8.64 -39.18
C ASN A 25 23.75 9.95 -38.45
N ASP A 26 23.49 10.00 -37.16
CA ASP A 26 23.73 11.17 -36.32
C ASP A 26 25.18 11.16 -35.81
N LEU A 27 25.90 12.26 -36.00
CA LEU A 27 27.31 12.36 -35.59
C LEU A 27 27.52 12.19 -34.08
N LYS A 28 26.64 12.72 -33.22
CA LYS A 28 26.76 12.55 -31.77
C LYS A 28 26.44 11.11 -31.37
N ALA A 29 25.47 10.47 -32.03
CA ALA A 29 25.17 9.06 -31.78
C ALA A 29 26.32 8.14 -32.21
N LEU A 30 26.92 8.36 -33.38
CA LEU A 30 28.13 7.64 -33.84
C LEU A 30 29.25 7.78 -32.81
N LEU A 31 29.46 9.00 -32.30
CA LEU A 31 30.43 9.24 -31.25
C LEU A 31 30.02 8.56 -29.92
N ALA A 32 28.76 8.57 -29.52
CA ALA A 32 28.33 7.89 -28.29
C ALA A 32 28.62 6.38 -28.34
N TYR A 33 28.33 5.71 -29.46
CA TYR A 33 28.59 4.29 -29.62
C TYR A 33 30.07 3.92 -29.71
N SER A 34 30.92 4.77 -30.29
CA SER A 34 32.38 4.58 -30.20
C SER A 34 32.90 4.75 -28.77
N THR A 35 32.29 5.62 -27.96
CA THR A 35 32.61 5.69 -26.51
C THR A 35 32.15 4.44 -25.79
N ILE A 36 30.94 3.92 -26.04
CA ILE A 36 30.48 2.65 -25.48
C ILE A 36 31.46 1.53 -25.82
N SER A 37 31.94 1.46 -27.07
CA SER A 37 32.92 0.47 -27.48
C SER A 37 34.23 0.56 -26.69
N GLN A 38 34.76 1.78 -26.51
CA GLN A 38 36.01 2.05 -25.79
C GLN A 38 35.89 1.84 -24.28
N LEU A 39 34.73 2.15 -23.68
CA LEU A 39 34.45 1.80 -22.29
C LEU A 39 34.35 0.27 -22.12
N GLY A 40 33.83 -0.44 -23.12
CA GLY A 40 33.87 -1.91 -23.16
C GLY A 40 35.31 -2.46 -23.14
N VAL A 41 36.22 -1.84 -23.90
CA VAL A 41 37.66 -2.14 -23.84
C VAL A 41 38.21 -1.92 -22.44
N MET A 42 37.96 -0.76 -21.83
CA MET A 42 38.46 -0.42 -20.50
C MET A 42 37.92 -1.38 -19.43
N MET A 43 36.63 -1.71 -19.48
CA MET A 43 36.00 -2.68 -18.58
C MET A 43 36.65 -4.06 -18.70
N LEU A 44 36.95 -4.50 -19.92
CA LEU A 44 37.66 -5.73 -20.18
C LEU A 44 39.08 -5.70 -19.58
N LEU A 45 39.84 -4.63 -19.83
CA LEU A 45 41.19 -4.46 -19.28
C LEU A 45 41.22 -4.49 -17.74
N ILE A 46 40.24 -3.86 -17.08
CA ILE A 46 40.06 -3.92 -15.62
C ILE A 46 39.86 -5.38 -15.16
N GLY A 47 39.14 -6.17 -15.95
CA GLY A 47 38.88 -7.58 -15.62
C GLY A 47 40.09 -8.50 -15.72
N GLN A 48 41.14 -8.17 -16.48
CA GLN A 48 42.28 -9.07 -16.74
C GLN A 48 43.31 -9.15 -15.61
N GLU A 49 43.33 -8.21 -14.66
CA GLU A 49 44.23 -8.23 -13.49
C GLU A 49 45.73 -8.50 -13.84
N THR A 50 46.24 -7.96 -14.95
CA THR A 50 47.67 -8.04 -15.33
C THR A 50 48.31 -6.65 -15.42
N ASP A 51 49.63 -6.58 -15.24
CA ASP A 51 50.41 -5.34 -15.33
C ASP A 51 50.27 -4.67 -16.70
N ILE A 52 50.29 -5.46 -17.77
CA ILE A 52 50.11 -4.98 -19.16
C ILE A 52 48.69 -4.49 -19.40
N ALA A 53 47.67 -5.13 -18.80
CA ALA A 53 46.29 -4.66 -18.90
C ALA A 53 46.10 -3.33 -18.16
N SER A 54 46.68 -3.16 -16.97
CA SER A 54 46.66 -1.89 -16.24
C SER A 54 47.42 -0.78 -16.98
N LYS A 55 48.56 -1.09 -17.63
CA LYS A 55 49.25 -0.17 -18.55
C LYS A 55 48.34 0.23 -19.71
N ALA A 56 47.73 -0.73 -20.41
CA ALA A 56 46.85 -0.47 -21.53
C ALA A 56 45.62 0.35 -21.11
N LEU A 57 45.09 0.13 -19.90
CA LEU A 57 43.95 0.84 -19.34
C LEU A 57 44.21 2.34 -19.20
N VAL A 58 45.28 2.72 -18.50
CA VAL A 58 45.59 4.14 -18.26
C VAL A 58 45.94 4.89 -19.55
N ILE A 59 46.64 4.24 -20.47
CA ILE A 59 46.95 4.79 -21.80
C ILE A 59 45.65 4.97 -22.59
N SER A 60 44.77 3.96 -22.59
CA SER A 60 43.49 4.01 -23.29
C SER A 60 42.57 5.11 -22.75
N ILE A 61 42.51 5.31 -21.43
CA ILE A 61 41.72 6.38 -20.80
C ILE A 61 42.17 7.75 -21.31
N LEU A 62 43.49 8.03 -21.23
CA LEU A 62 44.02 9.32 -21.64
C LEU A 62 43.86 9.53 -23.15
N ALA A 63 44.19 8.52 -23.97
CA ALA A 63 44.06 8.61 -25.42
C ALA A 63 42.61 8.86 -25.81
N HIS A 64 41.67 8.11 -25.21
CA HIS A 64 40.24 8.30 -25.41
C HIS A 64 39.79 9.70 -25.04
N ALA A 65 40.14 10.20 -23.85
CA ALA A 65 39.76 11.53 -23.41
C ALA A 65 40.20 12.63 -24.41
N LEU A 66 41.42 12.52 -24.94
CA LEU A 66 41.95 13.49 -25.90
C LEU A 66 41.20 13.45 -27.24
N TYR A 67 41.20 12.33 -27.96
CA TYR A 67 40.54 12.32 -29.28
C TYR A 67 39.03 12.49 -29.18
N LYS A 68 38.41 12.02 -28.08
CA LYS A 68 36.96 12.07 -27.93
C LYS A 68 36.46 13.47 -27.64
N SER A 69 37.13 14.19 -26.73
CA SER A 69 36.81 15.60 -26.45
C SER A 69 36.95 16.44 -27.72
N ALA A 70 38.04 16.27 -28.48
CA ALA A 70 38.23 16.93 -29.78
C ALA A 70 37.07 16.66 -30.75
N LEU A 71 36.71 15.39 -30.96
CA LEU A 71 35.65 15.00 -31.90
C LEU A 71 34.28 15.52 -31.47
N PHE A 72 33.92 15.48 -30.18
CA PHE A 72 32.65 16.03 -29.70
C PHE A 72 32.58 17.55 -29.85
N LEU A 73 33.67 18.26 -29.55
CA LEU A 73 33.76 19.71 -29.77
C LEU A 73 33.57 20.05 -31.25
N ILE A 74 34.23 19.31 -32.16
CA ILE A 74 34.09 19.53 -33.60
C ILE A 74 32.67 19.21 -34.09
N VAL A 75 32.06 18.11 -33.63
CA VAL A 75 30.67 17.80 -33.96
C VAL A 75 29.73 18.89 -33.42
N GLY A 76 30.00 19.46 -32.24
CA GLY A 76 29.27 20.61 -31.70
C GLY A 76 29.37 21.85 -32.59
N ILE A 77 30.55 22.14 -33.15
CA ILE A 77 30.75 23.22 -34.12
C ILE A 77 29.92 22.97 -35.38
N ILE A 78 29.95 21.74 -35.92
CA ILE A 78 29.18 21.39 -37.12
C ILE A 78 27.68 21.57 -36.85
N ASP A 79 27.18 21.05 -35.72
CA ASP A 79 25.77 21.15 -35.30
C ASP A 79 25.33 22.62 -35.18
N HIS A 80 26.16 23.46 -34.54
CA HIS A 80 25.88 24.89 -34.35
C HIS A 80 25.91 25.68 -35.66
N GLU A 81 26.93 25.47 -36.49
CA GLU A 81 27.17 26.30 -37.68
C GLU A 81 26.35 25.86 -38.90
N THR A 82 25.91 24.60 -38.95
CA THR A 82 25.11 24.05 -40.05
C THR A 82 23.65 23.77 -39.69
N GLY A 83 23.29 23.81 -38.40
CA GLY A 83 21.94 23.50 -37.91
C GLY A 83 21.54 22.03 -38.00
N THR A 84 22.47 21.14 -38.38
CA THR A 84 22.23 19.70 -38.42
C THR A 84 23.51 18.91 -38.17
N ARG A 85 23.33 17.68 -37.70
CA ARG A 85 24.42 16.73 -37.45
C ARG A 85 24.16 15.37 -38.10
N ASP A 86 23.23 15.32 -39.06
CA ASP A 86 22.85 14.12 -39.79
C ASP A 86 23.75 13.93 -41.02
N LEU A 87 24.54 12.86 -41.03
CA LEU A 87 25.44 12.46 -42.12
C LEU A 87 24.75 12.34 -43.49
N ARG A 88 23.43 12.14 -43.53
CA ARG A 88 22.66 12.06 -44.78
C ARG A 88 22.49 13.43 -45.43
N ARG A 89 22.55 14.51 -44.66
CA ARG A 89 22.40 15.91 -45.12
C ARG A 89 23.75 16.61 -45.25
N LEU A 90 24.72 16.24 -44.42
CA LEU A 90 26.06 16.82 -44.43
C LEU A 90 26.89 16.36 -45.65
N GLY A 91 27.94 17.12 -45.98
CA GLY A 91 28.90 16.80 -47.04
C GLY A 91 29.64 18.05 -47.54
N GLY A 92 30.87 17.90 -48.05
CA GLY A 92 31.63 18.99 -48.67
C GLY A 92 32.06 20.13 -47.74
N LEU A 93 31.98 19.95 -46.43
CA LEU A 93 32.21 21.00 -45.44
C LEU A 93 33.68 21.48 -45.33
N ARG A 94 34.66 20.79 -45.91
CA ARG A 94 36.08 21.19 -45.85
C ARG A 94 36.35 22.61 -46.34
N ARG A 95 35.54 23.12 -47.28
CA ARG A 95 35.69 24.46 -47.85
C ARG A 95 35.24 25.55 -46.87
N TYR A 96 34.25 25.24 -46.03
CA TYR A 96 33.71 26.15 -45.04
C TYR A 96 34.47 26.07 -43.71
N PHE A 97 34.90 24.86 -43.31
CA PHE A 97 35.59 24.58 -42.06
C PHE A 97 36.95 23.87 -42.25
N PRO A 98 37.94 24.49 -42.92
CA PRO A 98 39.22 23.83 -43.22
C PRO A 98 40.00 23.46 -41.95
N VAL A 99 39.98 24.33 -40.93
CA VAL A 99 40.64 24.05 -39.64
C VAL A 99 39.98 22.88 -38.92
N SER A 100 38.65 22.89 -38.81
CA SER A 100 37.91 21.80 -38.16
C SER A 100 38.07 20.48 -38.92
N PHE A 101 38.20 20.50 -40.25
CA PHE A 101 38.51 19.31 -41.04
C PHE A 101 39.88 18.72 -40.67
N VAL A 102 40.93 19.54 -40.57
CA VAL A 102 42.26 19.08 -40.18
C VAL A 102 42.25 18.52 -38.77
N LEU A 103 41.68 19.26 -37.81
CA LEU A 103 41.57 18.81 -36.42
C LEU A 103 40.76 17.52 -36.28
N ALA A 104 39.65 17.40 -37.02
CA ALA A 104 38.82 16.19 -37.03
C ALA A 104 39.58 15.02 -37.63
N SER A 105 40.36 15.25 -38.68
CA SER A 105 41.17 14.21 -39.32
C SER A 105 42.22 13.68 -38.37
N ILE A 106 42.96 14.54 -37.67
CA ILE A 106 43.97 14.13 -36.68
C ILE A 106 43.31 13.40 -35.51
N ALA A 107 42.20 13.92 -34.97
CA ALA A 107 41.46 13.26 -33.91
C ALA A 107 40.89 11.89 -34.35
N ALA A 108 40.41 11.78 -35.59
CA ALA A 108 39.91 10.54 -36.17
C ALA A 108 41.02 9.52 -36.43
N LEU A 109 42.20 9.96 -36.86
CA LEU A 109 43.40 9.11 -36.96
C LEU A 109 43.78 8.54 -35.58
N SER A 110 43.69 9.37 -34.53
CA SER A 110 43.91 8.93 -33.16
C SER A 110 42.83 7.95 -32.70
N MET A 111 41.55 8.21 -32.99
CA MET A 111 40.45 7.28 -32.69
C MET A 111 40.60 5.93 -33.42
N ALA A 112 41.10 5.95 -34.67
CA ALA A 112 41.37 4.75 -35.46
C ALA A 112 42.62 3.97 -35.00
N GLY A 113 43.44 4.58 -34.14
CA GLY A 113 44.71 4.02 -33.70
C GLY A 113 45.70 3.87 -34.86
N LEU A 114 46.00 4.98 -35.56
CA LEU A 114 46.98 5.02 -36.66
C LEU A 114 48.25 5.78 -36.24
N PRO A 115 49.46 5.33 -36.66
CA PRO A 115 50.69 6.08 -36.43
C PRO A 115 50.67 7.46 -37.12
N PRO A 116 51.30 8.51 -36.56
CA PRO A 116 52.00 8.58 -35.28
C PRO A 116 51.12 9.06 -34.10
N MET A 117 49.82 8.74 -34.06
CA MET A 117 48.93 9.30 -33.02
C MET A 117 49.06 8.56 -31.68
N PHE A 118 48.83 9.23 -30.55
CA PHE A 118 48.80 8.57 -29.23
C PHE A 118 47.77 7.43 -29.13
N GLY A 119 46.66 7.52 -29.87
CA GLY A 119 45.69 6.43 -29.95
C GLY A 119 46.22 5.14 -30.60
N PHE A 120 47.28 5.21 -31.40
CA PHE A 120 47.97 4.01 -31.90
C PHE A 120 48.63 3.26 -30.74
N LEU A 121 49.34 3.97 -29.85
CA LEU A 121 49.94 3.37 -28.66
C LEU A 121 48.89 2.71 -27.74
N ALA A 122 47.72 3.34 -27.57
CA ALA A 122 46.60 2.75 -26.83
C ALA A 122 46.12 1.42 -27.45
N LYS A 123 45.99 1.38 -28.79
CA LYS A 123 45.59 0.17 -29.52
C LYS A 123 46.66 -0.92 -29.47
N GLU A 124 47.94 -0.56 -29.66
CA GLU A 124 49.06 -1.51 -29.59
C GLU A 124 49.16 -2.15 -28.20
N THR A 125 49.05 -1.34 -27.14
CA THR A 125 49.10 -1.83 -25.75
C THR A 125 47.88 -2.69 -25.41
N LEU A 126 46.69 -2.36 -25.92
CA LEU A 126 45.51 -3.23 -25.85
C LEU A 126 45.76 -4.58 -26.53
N LEU A 127 46.28 -4.59 -27.76
CA LEU A 127 46.55 -5.83 -28.50
C LEU A 127 47.65 -6.66 -27.82
N ALA A 128 48.66 -6.01 -27.24
CA ALA A 128 49.69 -6.66 -26.42
C ALA A 128 49.12 -7.30 -25.15
N SER A 129 48.14 -6.66 -24.51
CA SER A 129 47.40 -7.25 -23.39
C SER A 129 46.53 -8.43 -23.84
N ALA A 130 45.88 -8.31 -25.00
CA ALA A 130 44.93 -9.31 -25.47
C ALA A 130 45.58 -10.68 -25.77
N ILE A 131 46.84 -10.69 -26.22
CA ILE A 131 47.57 -11.92 -26.55
C ILE A 131 48.24 -12.59 -25.34
N ARG A 132 48.18 -11.99 -24.15
CA ARG A 132 48.79 -12.50 -22.90
C ARG A 132 47.74 -12.85 -21.85
N SER A 133 46.52 -13.24 -22.25
CA SER A 133 45.50 -13.65 -21.28
C SER A 133 45.84 -15.04 -20.73
N GLU A 134 45.86 -15.21 -19.41
CA GLU A 134 46.28 -16.45 -18.74
C GLU A 134 45.11 -17.37 -18.33
N VAL A 135 43.88 -17.08 -18.80
CA VAL A 135 42.64 -17.66 -18.22
C VAL A 135 42.04 -18.79 -19.07
N GLY A 136 42.60 -19.07 -20.26
CA GLY A 136 42.35 -20.30 -21.01
C GLY A 136 42.26 -20.16 -22.55
N PRO A 137 42.32 -21.28 -23.29
CA PRO A 137 42.58 -21.28 -24.74
C PRO A 137 41.53 -20.56 -25.59
N ILE A 138 40.27 -20.57 -25.15
CA ILE A 138 39.17 -19.92 -25.88
C ILE A 138 39.26 -18.39 -25.74
N VAL A 139 39.63 -17.89 -24.56
CA VAL A 139 39.73 -16.44 -24.28
C VAL A 139 40.96 -15.86 -24.95
N GLU A 140 42.07 -16.60 -24.94
CA GLU A 140 43.31 -16.27 -25.66
C GLU A 140 43.11 -16.02 -27.15
N VAL A 141 42.14 -16.69 -27.78
CA VAL A 141 41.80 -16.47 -29.19
C VAL A 141 40.72 -15.40 -29.35
N LEU A 142 39.66 -15.46 -28.54
CA LEU A 142 38.49 -14.59 -28.71
C LEU A 142 38.82 -13.11 -28.46
N PHE A 143 39.68 -12.82 -27.48
CA PHE A 143 39.97 -11.44 -27.10
C PHE A 143 40.79 -10.69 -28.19
N PRO A 144 41.92 -11.19 -28.70
CA PRO A 144 42.62 -10.55 -29.83
C PRO A 144 41.73 -10.38 -31.06
N VAL A 145 40.94 -11.40 -31.41
CA VAL A 145 40.02 -11.35 -32.56
C VAL A 145 38.98 -10.26 -32.36
N ALA A 146 38.37 -10.18 -31.18
CA ALA A 146 37.38 -9.15 -30.85
C ALA A 146 38.00 -7.74 -30.88
N ALA A 147 39.21 -7.58 -30.34
CA ALA A 147 39.94 -6.30 -30.35
C ALA A 147 40.29 -5.84 -31.79
N VAL A 148 40.71 -6.77 -32.66
CA VAL A 148 40.96 -6.50 -34.09
C VAL A 148 39.68 -6.07 -34.81
N ILE A 149 38.58 -6.80 -34.61
CA ILE A 149 37.28 -6.48 -35.22
C ILE A 149 36.76 -5.12 -34.72
N ALA A 150 36.80 -4.87 -33.42
CA ALA A 150 36.39 -3.60 -32.84
C ALA A 150 37.25 -2.43 -33.37
N GLY A 151 38.57 -2.61 -33.42
CA GLY A 151 39.50 -1.63 -34.00
C GLY A 151 39.22 -1.35 -35.48
N ALA A 152 38.97 -2.38 -36.28
CA ALA A 152 38.59 -2.24 -37.69
C ALA A 152 37.30 -1.45 -37.88
N LEU A 153 36.26 -1.75 -37.07
CA LEU A 153 34.98 -1.04 -37.10
C LEU A 153 35.12 0.41 -36.64
N LEU A 154 35.93 0.68 -35.60
CA LEU A 154 36.21 2.04 -35.14
C LEU A 154 36.97 2.87 -36.18
N LEU A 155 37.92 2.28 -36.90
CA LEU A 155 38.56 2.92 -38.04
C LEU A 155 37.54 3.26 -39.12
N ALA A 156 36.64 2.32 -39.45
CA ALA A 156 35.60 2.59 -40.43
C ALA A 156 34.63 3.71 -39.98
N GLN A 157 34.31 3.78 -38.70
CA GLN A 157 33.53 4.88 -38.12
C GLN A 157 34.27 6.22 -38.19
N ALA A 158 35.56 6.25 -37.83
CA ALA A 158 36.39 7.44 -37.86
C ALA A 158 36.54 7.97 -39.30
N GLY A 159 36.79 7.08 -40.26
CA GLY A 159 36.79 7.41 -41.69
C GLY A 159 35.44 7.93 -42.18
N THR A 160 34.35 7.29 -41.78
CA THR A 160 32.98 7.73 -42.12
C THR A 160 32.70 9.13 -41.59
N LEU A 161 33.05 9.40 -40.33
CA LEU A 161 32.87 10.72 -39.72
C LEU A 161 33.61 11.80 -40.50
N VAL A 162 34.88 11.60 -40.87
CA VAL A 162 35.66 12.62 -41.57
C VAL A 162 35.21 12.76 -43.02
N VAL A 163 35.14 11.66 -43.77
CA VAL A 163 34.89 11.69 -45.22
C VAL A 163 33.45 12.07 -45.53
N ASP A 164 32.46 11.48 -44.84
CA ASP A 164 31.06 11.77 -45.16
C ASP A 164 30.60 13.12 -44.63
N THR A 165 31.33 13.74 -43.68
CA THR A 165 31.02 15.10 -43.20
C THR A 165 31.72 16.19 -44.01
N PHE A 166 33.03 16.06 -44.23
CA PHE A 166 33.84 17.16 -44.77
C PHE A 166 34.17 17.02 -46.26
N LEU A 167 34.25 15.80 -46.78
CA LEU A 167 34.61 15.54 -48.18
C LEU A 167 33.35 15.31 -49.04
N GLY A 168 33.56 15.07 -50.33
CA GLY A 168 32.48 14.86 -51.30
C GLY A 168 31.74 16.15 -51.68
N ARG A 169 30.56 15.98 -52.27
CA ARG A 169 29.66 17.08 -52.64
C ARG A 169 28.69 17.36 -51.48
N PRO A 170 28.26 18.62 -51.27
CA PRO A 170 27.17 18.93 -50.33
C PRO A 170 25.92 18.12 -50.69
N ARG A 171 25.39 17.36 -49.72
CA ARG A 171 24.17 16.54 -49.93
C ARG A 171 22.90 17.37 -49.79
N ASP A 172 22.92 18.38 -48.94
CA ASP A 172 21.86 19.37 -48.77
C ASP A 172 22.41 20.76 -49.13
N THR A 173 21.95 21.31 -50.25
CA THR A 173 22.40 22.62 -50.76
C THR A 173 21.69 23.81 -50.10
N SER A 174 20.67 23.55 -49.27
CA SER A 174 19.98 24.59 -48.50
C SER A 174 20.74 25.01 -47.23
N LEU A 175 21.78 24.25 -46.86
CA LEU A 175 22.62 24.57 -45.72
C LEU A 175 23.52 25.77 -46.06
N HIS A 176 23.51 26.78 -45.19
CA HIS A 176 24.38 27.96 -45.26
C HIS A 176 25.31 27.99 -44.04
N PRO A 177 26.47 27.30 -44.09
CA PRO A 177 27.38 27.22 -42.96
C PRO A 177 28.00 28.58 -42.65
N HIS A 178 27.95 29.00 -41.39
CA HIS A 178 28.65 30.19 -40.92
C HIS A 178 30.10 29.86 -40.56
N LYS A 179 30.95 30.89 -40.42
CA LYS A 179 32.37 30.70 -40.09
C LYS A 179 32.50 30.60 -38.56
N PRO A 180 33.08 29.53 -37.98
CA PRO A 180 33.14 29.36 -36.54
C PRO A 180 34.03 30.43 -35.92
N ALA A 181 33.61 30.95 -34.76
CA ALA A 181 34.39 31.88 -33.95
C ALA A 181 35.75 31.28 -33.53
N LEU A 182 36.71 32.14 -33.17
CA LEU A 182 38.07 31.72 -32.83
C LEU A 182 38.09 30.76 -31.62
N GLY A 183 37.33 31.06 -30.56
CA GLY A 183 37.24 30.21 -29.37
C GLY A 183 36.77 28.80 -29.69
N MET A 184 35.77 28.66 -30.58
CA MET A 184 35.28 27.36 -31.04
C MET A 184 36.36 26.54 -31.77
N ARG A 185 37.34 27.18 -32.43
CA ARG A 185 38.43 26.47 -33.13
C ARG A 185 39.55 26.07 -32.20
N ILE A 186 39.88 26.91 -31.22
CA ILE A 186 40.97 26.67 -30.27
C ILE A 186 40.63 25.49 -29.36
N SER A 187 39.39 25.40 -28.88
CA SER A 187 38.97 24.35 -27.94
C SER A 187 39.27 22.92 -28.40
N PRO A 188 38.90 22.47 -29.62
CA PRO A 188 39.28 21.15 -30.12
C PRO A 188 40.76 21.05 -30.52
N ALA A 189 41.44 22.18 -30.79
CA ALA A 189 42.85 22.16 -31.17
C ALA A 189 43.76 21.72 -30.01
N ILE A 190 43.43 22.08 -28.78
CA ILE A 190 44.20 21.71 -27.57
C ILE A 190 44.33 20.18 -27.43
N PRO A 191 43.23 19.40 -27.31
CA PRO A 191 43.34 17.95 -27.16
C PRO A 191 43.93 17.25 -28.39
N VAL A 192 43.71 17.78 -29.61
CA VAL A 192 44.34 17.28 -30.84
C VAL A 192 45.84 17.46 -30.79
N PHE A 193 46.30 18.66 -30.42
CA PHE A 193 47.72 18.98 -30.31
C PHE A 193 48.39 18.11 -29.25
N LEU A 194 47.77 17.93 -28.07
CA LEU A 194 48.30 17.06 -27.03
C LEU A 194 48.42 15.60 -27.49
N SER A 195 47.39 15.06 -28.16
CA SER A 195 47.44 13.70 -28.71
C SER A 195 48.54 13.54 -29.76
N LEU A 196 48.75 14.55 -30.60
CA LEU A 196 49.80 14.56 -31.60
C LEU A 196 51.20 14.72 -31.00
N ALA A 197 51.35 15.59 -29.99
CA ALA A 197 52.62 15.88 -29.32
C ALA A 197 53.14 14.65 -28.58
N ILE A 198 52.28 13.96 -27.83
CA ILE A 198 52.64 12.67 -27.19
C ILE A 198 53.02 11.62 -28.25
N GLY A 199 52.41 11.71 -29.43
CA GLY A 199 52.66 10.84 -30.58
C GLY A 199 53.95 11.11 -31.38
N LEU A 200 54.52 12.31 -31.32
CA LEU A 200 55.64 12.70 -32.19
C LEU A 200 56.91 13.07 -31.42
N LEU A 201 56.77 13.56 -30.19
CA LEU A 201 57.91 13.97 -29.37
C LEU A 201 58.53 12.75 -28.67
N PRO A 202 59.84 12.82 -28.33
CA PRO A 202 60.46 11.85 -27.43
C PRO A 202 59.65 11.70 -26.14
N GLU A 203 59.68 10.50 -25.56
CA GLU A 203 58.86 10.11 -24.41
C GLU A 203 58.82 11.21 -23.33
N PRO A 204 57.65 11.82 -23.05
CA PRO A 204 57.52 12.80 -21.99
C PRO A 204 57.61 12.10 -20.64
N GLU A 205 58.80 12.05 -20.07
CA GLU A 205 59.10 11.35 -18.81
C GLU A 205 58.13 11.66 -17.67
N PRO A 206 57.72 12.93 -17.41
CA PRO A 206 56.75 13.23 -16.36
C PRO A 206 55.38 12.58 -16.59
N LEU A 207 54.94 12.49 -17.85
CA LEU A 207 53.67 11.85 -18.20
C LEU A 207 53.77 10.33 -18.11
N ALA A 208 54.90 9.74 -18.54
CA ALA A 208 55.16 8.32 -18.40
C ALA A 208 55.18 7.89 -16.93
N GLN A 209 55.84 8.67 -16.06
CA GLN A 209 55.84 8.45 -14.61
C GLN A 209 54.45 8.59 -13.99
N LEU A 210 53.67 9.62 -14.40
CA LEU A 210 52.29 9.78 -13.96
C LEU A 210 51.44 8.55 -14.33
N LEU A 211 51.51 8.08 -15.57
CA LEU A 211 50.77 6.90 -16.02
C LEU A 211 51.27 5.62 -15.34
N ALA A 212 52.58 5.49 -15.10
CA ALA A 212 53.15 4.35 -14.37
C ALA A 212 52.67 4.31 -12.92
N SER A 213 52.59 5.47 -12.24
CA SER A 213 52.07 5.56 -10.87
C SER A 213 50.59 5.17 -10.82
N ALA A 214 49.77 5.64 -11.78
CA ALA A 214 48.36 5.31 -11.88
C ALA A 214 48.14 3.82 -12.20
N ALA A 215 48.91 3.25 -13.13
CA ALA A 215 48.84 1.82 -13.45
C ALA A 215 49.28 0.96 -12.27
N SER A 216 50.33 1.36 -11.55
CA SER A 216 50.82 0.64 -10.37
C SER A 216 49.81 0.67 -9.22
N ALA A 217 49.18 1.82 -8.98
CA ALA A 217 48.12 1.95 -7.99
C ALA A 217 46.88 1.10 -8.35
N SER A 218 46.51 1.04 -9.63
CA SER A 218 45.39 0.20 -10.09
C SER A 218 45.69 -1.30 -10.03
N PHE A 219 46.93 -1.70 -10.29
CA PHE A 219 47.34 -3.11 -10.33
C PHE A 219 47.67 -3.66 -8.94
N GLY A 220 48.13 -2.82 -8.01
CA GLY A 220 48.65 -3.25 -6.70
C GLY A 220 50.11 -3.71 -6.73
N GLY A 221 50.86 -3.39 -7.79
CA GLY A 221 52.27 -3.76 -7.98
C GLY A 221 53.01 -2.79 -8.90
N LYS A 222 54.33 -2.93 -9.04
CA LYS A 222 55.13 -2.05 -9.91
C LYS A 222 54.81 -2.32 -11.39
N VAL A 223 54.24 -1.32 -12.09
CA VAL A 223 53.99 -1.38 -13.54
C VAL A 223 54.88 -0.39 -14.28
N LYS A 224 55.65 -0.88 -15.26
CA LYS A 224 56.45 -0.02 -16.14
C LYS A 224 55.62 0.45 -17.32
N VAL A 225 55.46 1.77 -17.45
CA VAL A 225 54.83 2.39 -18.62
C VAL A 225 55.94 3.00 -19.48
N SER A 226 55.93 2.64 -20.76
CA SER A 226 56.76 3.26 -21.80
C SER A 226 55.83 3.82 -22.87
N LEU A 227 56.11 5.05 -23.31
CA LEU A 227 55.34 5.76 -24.32
C LEU A 227 55.95 5.65 -25.74
N GLU A 228 56.91 4.75 -25.92
CA GLU A 228 57.49 4.45 -27.23
C GLU A 228 56.44 3.87 -28.19
N ILE A 229 56.24 4.57 -29.31
CA ILE A 229 55.29 4.18 -30.36
C ILE A 229 55.80 3.04 -31.21
N TRP A 230 57.12 2.93 -31.34
CA TRP A 230 57.77 1.93 -32.16
C TRP A 230 58.63 1.01 -31.30
N THR A 231 58.21 -0.24 -31.15
CA THR A 231 58.90 -1.27 -30.35
C THR A 231 59.42 -2.43 -31.21
N GLY A 232 59.46 -2.26 -32.54
CA GLY A 232 59.86 -3.28 -33.51
C GLY A 232 58.67 -4.07 -34.11
N ILE A 233 58.98 -5.07 -34.95
CA ILE A 233 57.97 -5.94 -35.56
C ILE A 233 57.58 -7.03 -34.56
N ASN A 234 56.39 -6.90 -33.97
CA ASN A 234 55.84 -7.82 -32.97
C ASN A 234 54.42 -8.28 -33.34
N VAL A 235 53.88 -9.27 -32.63
CA VAL A 235 52.53 -9.80 -32.87
C VAL A 235 51.44 -8.71 -32.76
N PRO A 236 51.45 -7.81 -31.76
CA PRO A 236 50.50 -6.69 -31.69
C PRO A 236 50.49 -5.82 -32.95
N LEU A 237 51.67 -5.48 -33.49
CA LEU A 237 51.79 -4.69 -34.71
C LEU A 237 51.17 -5.39 -35.91
N ILE A 238 51.39 -6.71 -36.06
CA ILE A 238 50.78 -7.52 -37.13
C ILE A 238 49.25 -7.48 -37.01
N LEU A 239 48.71 -7.72 -35.80
CA LEU A 239 47.26 -7.63 -35.55
C LEU A 239 46.71 -6.23 -35.83
N SER A 240 47.50 -5.19 -35.56
CA SER A 240 47.15 -3.81 -35.85
C SER A 240 47.07 -3.53 -37.34
N ILE A 241 48.03 -4.01 -38.13
CA ILE A 241 48.03 -3.95 -39.60
C ILE A 241 46.82 -4.70 -40.16
N VAL A 242 46.49 -5.87 -39.61
CA VAL A 242 45.29 -6.63 -39.97
C VAL A 242 44.03 -5.82 -39.68
N ALA A 243 43.91 -5.26 -38.48
CA ALA A 243 42.77 -4.41 -38.10
C ALA A 243 42.63 -3.17 -39.02
N ILE A 244 43.75 -2.53 -39.37
CA ILE A 244 43.79 -1.37 -40.27
C ILE A 244 43.34 -1.77 -41.68
N SER A 245 43.82 -2.91 -42.19
CA SER A 245 43.47 -3.43 -43.50
C SER A 245 41.97 -3.76 -43.58
N ILE A 246 41.45 -4.53 -42.61
CA ILE A 246 40.03 -4.88 -42.53
C ILE A 246 39.19 -3.61 -42.39
N GLY A 247 39.56 -2.70 -41.49
CA GLY A 247 38.83 -1.46 -41.28
C GLY A 247 38.77 -0.58 -42.52
N SER A 248 39.87 -0.50 -43.27
CA SER A 248 39.96 0.25 -44.52
C SER A 248 39.06 -0.35 -45.61
N ILE A 249 38.99 -1.69 -45.68
CA ILE A 249 38.07 -2.40 -46.59
C ILE A 249 36.61 -2.13 -46.21
N ILE A 250 36.27 -2.23 -44.92
CA ILE A 250 34.92 -1.94 -44.41
C ILE A 250 34.54 -0.49 -44.71
N PHE A 251 35.46 0.46 -44.50
CA PHE A 251 35.26 1.87 -44.81
C PHE A 251 35.04 2.13 -46.30
N TRP A 252 35.85 1.50 -47.15
CA TRP A 252 35.72 1.61 -48.61
C TRP A 252 34.37 1.07 -49.09
N GLN A 253 33.91 -0.05 -48.52
CA GLN A 253 32.62 -0.67 -48.84
C GLN A 253 31.46 -0.21 -47.93
N ARG A 254 31.62 0.89 -47.17
CA ARG A 254 30.69 1.30 -46.12
C ARG A 254 29.24 1.46 -46.60
N SER A 255 29.01 1.87 -47.84
CA SER A 255 27.66 1.99 -48.40
C SER A 255 26.95 0.64 -48.49
N ARG A 256 27.65 -0.42 -48.93
CA ARG A 256 27.13 -1.80 -48.97
C ARG A 256 26.97 -2.39 -47.57
N VAL A 257 27.96 -2.19 -46.71
CA VAL A 257 27.94 -2.68 -45.31
C VAL A 257 26.74 -2.09 -44.57
N ARG A 258 26.52 -0.77 -44.65
CA ARG A 258 25.40 -0.10 -43.98
C ARG A 258 24.04 -0.52 -44.55
N ALA A 259 23.94 -0.69 -45.87
CA ALA A 259 22.72 -1.22 -46.49
C ALA A 259 22.39 -2.64 -46.01
N TRP A 260 23.40 -3.49 -45.85
CA TRP A 260 23.24 -4.84 -45.31
C TRP A 260 22.85 -4.81 -43.81
N GLN A 261 23.53 -4.00 -43.00
CA GLN A 261 23.21 -3.80 -41.58
C GLN A 261 21.76 -3.34 -41.37
N GLN A 262 21.23 -2.48 -42.23
CA GLN A 262 19.84 -2.01 -42.13
C GLN A 262 18.80 -3.11 -42.38
N ARG A 263 19.10 -4.13 -43.20
CA ARG A 263 18.21 -5.27 -43.46
C ARG A 263 18.16 -6.25 -42.29
N PHE A 264 19.32 -6.54 -41.69
CA PHE A 264 19.42 -7.53 -40.61
C PHE A 264 19.01 -6.97 -39.24
N ALA A 265 19.27 -5.68 -38.99
CA ALA A 265 19.12 -5.08 -37.66
C ALA A 265 17.79 -4.33 -37.44
N ALA A 266 16.72 -4.68 -38.16
CA ALA A 266 15.36 -4.15 -37.90
C ALA A 266 14.71 -4.78 -36.64
N ASN A 267 15.21 -5.95 -36.22
CA ASN A 267 14.54 -6.78 -35.20
C ASN A 267 15.19 -6.71 -33.81
N TRP A 268 16.46 -6.33 -33.70
CA TRP A 268 17.19 -6.28 -32.42
C TRP A 268 17.52 -4.84 -32.02
N ASP A 269 16.82 -4.33 -31.01
CA ASP A 269 17.04 -3.03 -30.37
C ASP A 269 16.89 -3.18 -28.85
N LEU A 270 17.97 -2.91 -28.11
CA LEU A 270 17.97 -3.00 -26.63
C LEU A 270 16.99 -2.01 -26.00
N ASN A 271 16.68 -0.90 -26.66
CA ASN A 271 15.66 0.04 -26.19
C ASN A 271 14.27 -0.60 -26.14
N ARG A 272 13.95 -1.51 -27.08
CA ARG A 272 12.69 -2.27 -27.04
C ARG A 272 12.61 -3.20 -25.84
N VAL A 273 13.73 -3.79 -25.42
CA VAL A 273 13.80 -4.62 -24.22
C VAL A 273 13.55 -3.77 -22.98
N TYR A 274 14.21 -2.62 -22.88
CA TYR A 274 14.00 -1.65 -21.79
C TYR A 274 12.53 -1.20 -21.71
N VAL A 275 11.95 -0.74 -22.82
CA VAL A 275 10.54 -0.30 -22.86
C VAL A 275 9.58 -1.43 -22.48
N ARG A 276 9.80 -2.65 -22.97
CA ARG A 276 8.99 -3.82 -22.58
C ARG A 276 9.11 -4.15 -21.09
N SER A 277 10.29 -3.99 -20.51
CA SER A 277 10.49 -4.21 -19.08
C SER A 277 9.70 -3.20 -18.23
N MET A 278 9.69 -1.93 -18.63
CA MET A 278 8.87 -0.91 -17.97
C MET A 278 7.38 -1.18 -18.14
N GLN A 279 6.93 -1.58 -19.33
CA GLN A 279 5.55 -1.98 -19.56
C GLN A 279 5.13 -3.19 -18.71
N LEU A 280 6.04 -4.13 -18.45
CA LEU A 280 5.77 -5.26 -17.56
C LEU A 280 5.57 -4.80 -16.12
N ILE A 281 6.42 -3.87 -15.65
CA ILE A 281 6.31 -3.26 -14.33
C ILE A 281 4.96 -2.53 -14.19
N ASP A 282 4.58 -1.72 -15.19
CA ASP A 282 3.31 -0.99 -15.19
C ASP A 282 2.10 -1.94 -15.18
N ARG A 283 2.15 -3.03 -15.96
CA ARG A 283 1.10 -4.06 -15.96
C ARG A 283 1.01 -4.76 -14.62
N ALA A 284 2.13 -5.08 -13.99
CA ALA A 284 2.16 -5.69 -12.66
C ALA A 284 1.56 -4.73 -11.62
N ALA A 285 1.95 -3.45 -11.66
CA ALA A 285 1.37 -2.42 -10.79
C ALA A 285 -0.14 -2.30 -10.98
N TYR A 286 -0.63 -2.30 -12.22
CA TYR A 286 -2.06 -2.26 -12.53
C TYR A 286 -2.81 -3.50 -12.01
N LEU A 287 -2.21 -4.69 -12.09
CA LEU A 287 -2.81 -5.91 -11.54
C LEU A 287 -2.92 -5.84 -10.01
N VAL A 288 -1.93 -5.28 -9.33
CA VAL A 288 -1.95 -5.10 -7.87
C VAL A 288 -3.02 -4.07 -7.47
N THR A 289 -3.15 -2.95 -8.19
CA THR A 289 -4.18 -1.94 -7.86
C THR A 289 -5.60 -2.45 -8.08
N ARG A 290 -5.81 -3.43 -8.99
CA ARG A 290 -7.11 -4.11 -9.09
C ARG A 290 -7.54 -4.79 -7.79
N VAL A 291 -6.62 -5.16 -6.89
CA VAL A 291 -6.94 -5.73 -5.57
C VAL A 291 -7.62 -4.68 -4.66
N GLN A 292 -7.33 -3.40 -4.87
CA GLN A 292 -7.85 -2.26 -4.11
C GLN A 292 -9.17 -1.72 -4.70
N ALA A 293 -10.14 -2.61 -4.95
CA ALA A 293 -11.39 -2.26 -5.62
C ALA A 293 -12.39 -1.45 -4.78
N GLY A 294 -12.06 -1.11 -3.51
CA GLY A 294 -12.94 -0.35 -2.62
C GLY A 294 -14.05 -1.17 -1.94
N TYR A 295 -14.32 -2.39 -2.40
CA TYR A 295 -15.34 -3.26 -1.81
C TYR A 295 -14.84 -3.95 -0.53
N ILE A 296 -15.48 -3.66 0.61
CA ILE A 296 -15.20 -4.27 1.92
C ILE A 296 -15.21 -5.80 1.85
N ARG A 297 -16.14 -6.39 1.09
CA ARG A 297 -16.24 -7.86 0.90
C ARG A 297 -14.94 -8.48 0.40
N ARG A 298 -14.25 -7.80 -0.53
CA ARG A 298 -12.98 -8.27 -1.08
C ARG A 298 -11.87 -8.19 -0.04
N TYR A 299 -11.81 -7.12 0.74
CA TYR A 299 -10.83 -6.97 1.82
C TYR A 299 -11.06 -8.01 2.92
N LEU A 300 -12.30 -8.24 3.35
CA LEU A 300 -12.65 -9.30 4.30
C LEU A 300 -12.21 -10.68 3.80
N PHE A 301 -12.49 -11.00 2.53
CA PHE A 301 -12.06 -12.26 1.92
C PHE A 301 -10.52 -12.42 1.93
N ILE A 302 -9.78 -11.37 1.56
CA ILE A 302 -8.31 -11.38 1.59
C ILE A 302 -7.79 -11.55 3.02
N MET A 303 -8.38 -10.86 4.00
CA MET A 303 -7.99 -10.99 5.42
C MET A 303 -8.24 -12.41 5.93
N LEU A 304 -9.39 -13.00 5.62
CA LEU A 304 -9.74 -14.36 6.02
C LEU A 304 -8.83 -15.41 5.37
N ILE A 305 -8.52 -15.27 4.08
CA ILE A 305 -7.53 -16.12 3.41
C ILE A 305 -6.14 -15.93 4.02
N GLY A 306 -5.74 -14.69 4.33
CA GLY A 306 -4.46 -14.40 4.96
C GLY A 306 -4.33 -15.09 6.32
N VAL A 307 -5.35 -14.95 7.17
CA VAL A 307 -5.41 -15.63 8.48
C VAL A 307 -5.42 -17.14 8.30
N GLY A 308 -6.24 -17.68 7.40
CA GLY A 308 -6.25 -19.12 7.09
C GLY A 308 -4.89 -19.63 6.59
N GLY A 309 -4.22 -18.86 5.73
CA GLY A 309 -2.88 -19.14 5.24
C GLY A 309 -1.83 -19.14 6.34
N LEU A 310 -1.92 -18.22 7.31
CA LEU A 310 -1.06 -18.19 8.49
C LEU A 310 -1.28 -19.43 9.37
N ILE A 311 -2.53 -19.84 9.61
CA ILE A 311 -2.85 -21.04 10.39
C ILE A 311 -2.23 -22.29 9.74
N VAL A 312 -2.37 -22.42 8.41
CA VAL A 312 -1.75 -23.51 7.66
C VAL A 312 -0.23 -23.43 7.72
N TRP A 313 0.34 -22.24 7.54
CA TRP A 313 1.79 -22.01 7.56
C TRP A 313 2.43 -22.41 8.90
N PHE A 314 1.77 -22.10 10.01
CA PHE A 314 2.23 -22.46 11.36
C PHE A 314 1.89 -23.90 11.77
N ASN A 315 1.39 -24.74 10.85
CA ASN A 315 0.88 -26.09 11.15
C ASN A 315 -0.13 -26.11 12.31
N ALA A 316 -0.87 -25.02 12.50
CA ALA A 316 -1.89 -24.88 13.52
C ALA A 316 -3.24 -25.45 13.07
N LEU A 317 -3.25 -26.35 12.07
CA LEU A 317 -4.45 -27.03 11.66
C LEU A 317 -4.91 -27.96 12.81
N PRO A 318 -6.17 -27.85 13.26
CA PRO A 318 -6.65 -28.70 14.33
C PRO A 318 -6.58 -30.15 13.87
N SER A 319 -6.14 -31.04 14.76
CA SER A 319 -6.24 -32.48 14.50
C SER A 319 -7.72 -32.84 14.36
N LEU A 320 -8.13 -33.34 13.19
CA LEU A 320 -9.50 -33.83 12.93
C LEU A 320 -9.91 -34.98 13.88
N ARG A 321 -8.97 -35.53 14.65
CA ARG A 321 -9.21 -36.42 15.78
C ARG A 321 -9.64 -35.60 17.00
N ALA A 322 -10.72 -34.83 16.89
CA ALA A 322 -11.39 -34.34 18.08
C ALA A 322 -11.96 -35.56 18.82
N PRO A 323 -11.79 -35.67 20.15
CA PRO A 323 -12.51 -36.69 20.91
C PRO A 323 -14.00 -36.43 20.71
N VAL A 324 -14.68 -37.32 20.00
CA VAL A 324 -16.13 -37.31 19.92
C VAL A 324 -16.60 -37.60 21.34
N SER A 325 -16.99 -36.56 22.08
CA SER A 325 -17.69 -36.75 23.34
C SER A 325 -18.99 -37.50 23.03
N ASP A 326 -19.22 -38.63 23.68
CA ASP A 326 -20.49 -39.36 23.55
C ASP A 326 -21.64 -38.41 23.90
N LEU A 327 -22.40 -38.00 22.89
CA LEU A 327 -23.55 -37.12 23.05
C LEU A 327 -24.69 -37.91 23.69
N SER A 328 -24.68 -38.03 25.02
CA SER A 328 -25.77 -38.67 25.75
C SER A 328 -26.98 -37.75 25.80
N LEU A 329 -27.99 -38.06 24.98
CA LEU A 329 -29.30 -37.40 24.98
C LEU A 329 -30.21 -37.83 26.15
N GLY A 330 -29.68 -38.59 27.12
CA GLY A 330 -30.44 -39.05 28.29
C GLY A 330 -30.73 -37.95 29.32
N ASN A 331 -30.03 -36.82 29.27
CA ASN A 331 -30.23 -35.68 30.17
C ASN A 331 -31.10 -34.59 29.50
N GLY A 332 -32.20 -34.20 30.14
CA GLY A 332 -33.08 -33.13 29.66
C GLY A 332 -32.37 -31.79 29.44
N MET A 333 -31.32 -31.50 30.21
CA MET A 333 -30.49 -30.30 30.01
C MET A 333 -29.68 -30.35 28.71
N THR A 334 -29.17 -31.54 28.33
CA THR A 334 -28.46 -31.72 27.05
C THR A 334 -29.43 -31.53 25.88
N VAL A 335 -30.65 -32.06 25.99
CA VAL A 335 -31.71 -31.85 24.98
C VAL A 335 -32.02 -30.37 24.83
N LEU A 336 -32.15 -29.64 25.93
CA LEU A 336 -32.40 -28.19 25.91
C LEU A 336 -31.24 -27.41 25.27
N ARG A 337 -29.99 -27.77 25.55
CA ARG A 337 -28.79 -27.17 24.91
C ARG A 337 -28.80 -27.39 23.39
N VAL A 338 -29.03 -28.62 22.94
CA VAL A 338 -29.10 -28.93 21.51
C VAL A 338 -30.26 -28.19 20.84
N PHE A 339 -31.41 -28.13 21.50
CA PHE A 339 -32.57 -27.38 21.01
C PHE A 339 -32.27 -25.88 20.88
N ALA A 340 -31.69 -25.26 21.92
CA ALA A 340 -31.33 -23.84 21.89
C ALA A 340 -30.30 -23.53 20.79
N LEU A 341 -29.31 -24.40 20.60
CA LEU A 341 -28.34 -24.28 19.51
C LEU A 341 -29.01 -24.39 18.14
N LEU A 342 -29.86 -25.39 17.92
CA LEU A 342 -30.59 -25.57 16.66
C LEU A 342 -31.51 -24.39 16.38
N LEU A 343 -32.20 -23.87 17.39
CA LEU A 343 -33.05 -22.68 17.29
C LEU A 343 -32.22 -21.46 16.86
N THR A 344 -31.08 -21.23 17.51
CA THR A 344 -30.17 -20.10 17.23
C THR A 344 -29.64 -20.16 15.80
N VAL A 345 -29.18 -21.34 15.36
CA VAL A 345 -28.67 -21.57 14.00
C VAL A 345 -29.78 -21.44 12.98
N ALA A 346 -30.97 -22.02 13.23
CA ALA A 346 -32.10 -21.94 12.32
C ALA A 346 -32.60 -20.49 12.17
N ALA A 347 -32.73 -19.75 13.28
CA ALA A 347 -33.12 -18.34 13.26
C ALA A 347 -32.15 -17.50 12.41
N SER A 348 -30.84 -17.68 12.63
CA SER A 348 -29.77 -17.03 11.86
C SER A 348 -29.76 -17.44 10.38
N ALA A 349 -30.05 -18.69 10.06
CA ALA A 349 -30.12 -19.15 8.66
C ALA A 349 -31.35 -18.57 7.94
N ILE A 350 -32.48 -18.47 8.66
CA ILE A 350 -33.73 -17.93 8.14
C ILE A 350 -33.59 -16.44 7.76
N THR A 351 -32.79 -15.65 8.50
CA THR A 351 -32.55 -14.22 8.15
C THR A 351 -31.90 -14.03 6.78
N ILE A 352 -31.21 -15.05 6.25
CA ILE A 352 -30.60 -15.03 4.91
C ILE A 352 -31.67 -15.13 3.81
N VAL A 353 -32.77 -15.81 4.09
CA VAL A 353 -33.83 -16.12 3.11
C VAL A 353 -35.01 -15.16 3.21
N ILE A 354 -35.28 -14.62 4.41
CA ILE A 354 -36.39 -13.70 4.64
C ILE A 354 -36.21 -12.41 3.84
N ARG A 355 -37.25 -12.04 3.09
CA ARG A 355 -37.28 -10.84 2.24
C ARG A 355 -37.75 -9.56 2.94
N ARG A 356 -38.42 -9.69 4.09
CA ARG A 356 -38.97 -8.56 4.83
C ARG A 356 -37.97 -8.16 5.90
N ASP A 357 -37.37 -6.97 5.76
CA ASP A 357 -36.33 -6.49 6.68
C ASP A 357 -36.75 -6.61 8.16
N PHE A 358 -38.00 -6.26 8.48
CA PHE A 358 -38.54 -6.40 9.83
C PHE A 358 -38.54 -7.84 10.34
N LEU A 359 -38.93 -8.81 9.51
CA LEU A 359 -38.89 -10.22 9.89
C LEU A 359 -37.45 -10.74 10.02
N ALA A 360 -36.51 -10.19 9.24
CA ALA A 360 -35.09 -10.53 9.36
C ALA A 360 -34.49 -10.01 10.67
N ILE A 361 -34.88 -8.80 11.09
CA ILE A 361 -34.52 -8.25 12.41
C ILE A 361 -35.11 -9.12 13.54
N LEU A 362 -36.38 -9.53 13.42
CA LEU A 362 -36.97 -10.44 14.40
C LEU A 362 -36.22 -11.78 14.46
N GLY A 363 -35.80 -12.32 13.31
CA GLY A 363 -34.98 -13.53 13.27
C GLY A 363 -33.61 -13.36 13.93
N LEU A 364 -32.99 -12.17 13.78
CA LEU A 364 -31.76 -11.82 14.48
C LEU A 364 -31.97 -11.79 16.00
N SER A 365 -33.06 -11.18 16.48
CA SER A 365 -33.38 -11.14 17.91
C SER A 365 -33.69 -12.53 18.49
N VAL A 366 -34.42 -13.38 17.75
CA VAL A 366 -34.63 -14.78 18.18
C VAL A 366 -33.29 -15.52 18.29
N SER A 367 -32.34 -15.27 17.39
CA SER A 367 -30.99 -15.80 17.50
C SER A 367 -30.26 -15.26 18.74
N GLY A 368 -30.30 -13.94 18.99
CA GLY A 368 -29.69 -13.32 20.18
C GLY A 368 -30.27 -13.84 21.50
N LEU A 369 -31.59 -14.02 21.59
CA LEU A 369 -32.25 -14.65 22.74
C LEU A 369 -31.91 -16.14 22.87
N GLY A 370 -31.70 -16.85 21.75
CA GLY A 370 -31.18 -18.21 21.74
C GLY A 370 -29.77 -18.31 22.33
N VAL A 371 -28.90 -17.35 22.02
CA VAL A 371 -27.57 -17.22 22.64
C VAL A 371 -27.67 -16.92 24.13
N ALA A 372 -28.57 -16.00 24.54
CA ALA A 372 -28.81 -15.73 25.96
C ALA A 372 -29.27 -16.98 26.72
N LEU A 373 -30.16 -17.78 26.11
CA LEU A 373 -30.58 -19.06 26.68
C LEU A 373 -29.39 -20.03 26.84
N LEU A 374 -28.49 -20.11 25.86
CA LEU A 374 -27.27 -20.91 25.98
C LEU A 374 -26.37 -20.41 27.13
N MET A 375 -26.24 -19.10 27.33
CA MET A 375 -25.47 -18.53 28.45
C MET A 375 -26.07 -18.86 29.81
N ILE A 376 -27.41 -18.88 29.92
CA ILE A 376 -28.10 -19.34 31.15
C ILE A 376 -27.81 -20.82 31.43
N LEU A 377 -27.74 -21.64 30.38
CA LEU A 377 -27.41 -23.08 30.49
C LEU A 377 -25.93 -23.35 30.78
N GLU A 378 -25.05 -22.38 30.49
CA GLU A 378 -23.61 -22.38 30.77
C GLU A 378 -23.28 -21.41 31.94
N PRO A 379 -23.84 -21.70 33.13
CA PRO A 379 -24.13 -20.80 34.26
C PRO A 379 -23.50 -19.39 34.25
N ALA A 380 -23.92 -18.54 33.30
CA ALA A 380 -23.46 -17.16 33.15
C ALA A 380 -24.65 -16.18 33.15
N PRO A 381 -25.33 -16.01 34.30
CA PRO A 381 -26.57 -15.22 34.40
C PRO A 381 -26.37 -13.73 34.08
N ASP A 382 -25.27 -13.12 34.51
CA ASP A 382 -24.95 -11.70 34.23
C ASP A 382 -24.80 -11.44 32.73
N VAL A 383 -24.00 -12.27 32.07
CA VAL A 383 -23.75 -12.18 30.63
C VAL A 383 -25.04 -12.40 29.85
N ALA A 384 -25.89 -13.33 30.30
CA ALA A 384 -27.20 -13.56 29.69
C ALA A 384 -28.13 -12.35 29.83
N LEU A 385 -28.15 -11.70 31.00
CA LEU A 385 -28.97 -10.50 31.24
C LEU A 385 -28.54 -9.34 30.34
N VAL A 386 -27.23 -9.09 30.25
CA VAL A 386 -26.65 -8.11 29.32
C VAL A 386 -27.03 -8.45 27.88
N GLN A 387 -26.90 -9.72 27.47
CA GLN A 387 -27.23 -10.17 26.12
C GLN A 387 -28.70 -9.90 25.77
N ILE A 388 -29.65 -10.18 26.67
CA ILE A 388 -31.08 -9.92 26.45
C ILE A 388 -31.33 -8.43 26.25
N VAL A 389 -30.81 -7.62 27.17
CA VAL A 389 -31.08 -6.18 27.21
C VAL A 389 -30.44 -5.48 26.00
N VAL A 390 -29.22 -5.88 25.61
CA VAL A 390 -28.52 -5.37 24.41
C VAL A 390 -29.19 -5.85 23.13
N ASP A 391 -29.66 -7.09 23.05
CA ASP A 391 -30.39 -7.59 21.87
C ASP A 391 -31.65 -6.76 21.62
N ILE A 392 -32.42 -6.46 22.67
CA ILE A 392 -33.60 -5.59 22.59
C ILE A 392 -33.22 -4.17 22.16
N LEU A 393 -32.17 -3.58 22.73
CA LEU A 393 -31.70 -2.25 22.35
C LEU A 393 -31.24 -2.21 20.89
N SER A 394 -30.45 -3.17 20.46
CA SER A 394 -29.95 -3.26 19.08
C SER A 394 -31.09 -3.43 18.09
N THR A 395 -32.07 -4.28 18.42
CA THR A 395 -33.30 -4.46 17.65
C THR A 395 -34.06 -3.15 17.52
N LEU A 396 -34.25 -2.42 18.61
CA LEU A 396 -34.89 -1.10 18.59
C LEU A 396 -34.14 -0.12 17.68
N VAL A 397 -32.81 -0.02 17.85
CA VAL A 397 -31.96 0.88 17.05
C VAL A 397 -32.01 0.52 15.56
N ILE A 398 -31.94 -0.75 15.19
CA ILE A 398 -32.01 -1.20 13.79
C ILE A 398 -33.40 -0.93 13.21
N VAL A 399 -34.48 -1.13 13.97
CA VAL A 399 -35.85 -0.81 13.53
C VAL A 399 -36.00 0.69 13.27
N LEU A 400 -35.54 1.54 14.20
CA LEU A 400 -35.53 3.00 14.03
C LEU A 400 -34.68 3.43 12.82
N LEU A 401 -33.55 2.76 12.58
CA LEU A 401 -32.70 3.00 11.42
C LEU A 401 -33.39 2.60 10.11
N LEU A 402 -34.12 1.47 10.08
CA LEU A 402 -34.86 1.04 8.91
C LEU A 402 -35.96 2.02 8.51
N GLU A 403 -36.58 2.67 9.49
CA GLU A 403 -37.58 3.72 9.25
C GLU A 403 -36.95 4.92 8.51
N ARG A 404 -35.66 5.19 8.76
CA ARG A 404 -34.90 6.25 8.07
C ARG A 404 -34.42 5.88 6.68
N LEU A 405 -34.40 4.60 6.31
CA LEU A 405 -33.91 4.16 5.01
C LEU A 405 -35.03 4.18 3.95
N PRO A 406 -34.88 4.94 2.85
CA PRO A 406 -35.87 5.02 1.79
C PRO A 406 -36.29 3.64 1.29
N ARG A 407 -37.60 3.39 1.25
CA ARG A 407 -38.16 2.08 0.83
C ARG A 407 -37.71 1.69 -0.58
N ALA A 408 -37.53 2.66 -1.48
CA ALA A 408 -37.06 2.42 -2.85
C ALA A 408 -35.62 1.89 -2.89
N LEU A 409 -34.70 2.45 -2.09
CA LEU A 409 -33.32 1.96 -1.99
C LEU A 409 -33.29 0.52 -1.45
N ARG A 410 -34.12 0.23 -0.45
CA ARG A 410 -34.26 -1.13 0.10
C ARG A 410 -34.76 -2.10 -0.96
N LEU A 411 -35.85 -1.79 -1.66
CA LEU A 411 -36.37 -2.63 -2.75
C LEU A 411 -35.34 -2.84 -3.88
N ARG A 412 -34.60 -1.79 -4.24
CA ARG A 412 -33.56 -1.88 -5.28
C ARG A 412 -32.40 -2.79 -4.86
N SER A 413 -31.94 -2.70 -3.62
CA SER A 413 -30.89 -3.60 -3.11
C SER A 413 -31.30 -5.07 -3.19
N TRP A 414 -32.57 -5.36 -2.90
CA TRP A 414 -33.18 -6.68 -3.06
C TRP A 414 -33.25 -7.12 -4.52
N ASP A 415 -33.61 -6.22 -5.44
CA ASP A 415 -33.65 -6.52 -6.88
C ASP A 415 -32.25 -6.83 -7.45
N THR A 416 -31.21 -6.13 -7.01
CA THR A 416 -29.81 -6.41 -7.38
C THR A 416 -29.37 -7.80 -6.90
N LEU A 417 -29.69 -8.16 -5.66
CA LEU A 417 -29.46 -9.50 -5.13
C LEU A 417 -30.23 -10.56 -5.92
N ARG A 418 -31.49 -10.29 -6.29
CA ARG A 418 -32.33 -11.21 -7.06
C ARG A 418 -31.85 -11.43 -8.49
N ARG A 419 -31.33 -10.38 -9.12
CA ARG A 419 -30.76 -10.42 -10.48
C ARG A 419 -29.32 -10.89 -10.52
N SER A 420 -28.71 -11.15 -9.36
CA SER A 420 -27.36 -11.68 -9.30
C SER A 420 -27.29 -13.03 -10.01
N SER A 421 -26.31 -13.16 -10.90
CA SER A 421 -26.12 -14.37 -11.68
C SER A 421 -25.79 -15.57 -10.76
N ARG A 422 -26.20 -16.78 -11.15
CA ARG A 422 -25.86 -18.03 -10.43
C ARG A 422 -24.38 -18.13 -10.02
N PRO A 423 -23.38 -17.78 -10.86
CA PRO A 423 -21.99 -17.84 -10.43
C PRO A 423 -21.65 -16.86 -9.30
N THR A 424 -22.27 -15.67 -9.25
CA THR A 424 -22.07 -14.71 -8.16
C THR A 424 -22.59 -15.25 -6.83
N VAL A 425 -23.78 -15.87 -6.84
CA VAL A 425 -24.35 -16.48 -5.62
C VAL A 425 -23.50 -17.66 -5.14
N ILE A 426 -23.04 -18.51 -6.06
CA ILE A 426 -22.15 -19.64 -5.72
C ILE A 426 -20.83 -19.12 -5.15
N ARG A 427 -20.24 -18.09 -5.76
CA ARG A 427 -19.02 -17.44 -5.25
C ARG A 427 -19.24 -16.93 -3.83
N ASP A 428 -20.30 -16.17 -3.59
CA ASP A 428 -20.56 -15.58 -2.28
C ASP A 428 -20.84 -16.66 -1.22
N ALA A 429 -21.51 -17.75 -1.59
CA ALA A 429 -21.71 -18.92 -0.72
C ALA A 429 -20.38 -19.63 -0.40
N LEU A 430 -19.50 -19.84 -1.39
CA LEU A 430 -18.18 -20.42 -1.17
C LEU A 430 -17.31 -19.55 -0.27
N ILE A 431 -17.37 -18.22 -0.44
CA ILE A 431 -16.68 -17.26 0.42
C ILE A 431 -17.19 -17.37 1.86
N ALA A 432 -18.51 -17.40 2.06
CA ALA A 432 -19.12 -17.52 3.38
C ALA A 432 -18.79 -18.86 4.06
N LEU A 433 -18.85 -19.98 3.32
CA LEU A 433 -18.47 -21.30 3.81
C LEU A 433 -16.97 -21.38 4.14
N GLY A 434 -16.11 -20.79 3.31
CA GLY A 434 -14.68 -20.69 3.57
C GLY A 434 -14.39 -19.88 4.83
N ALA A 435 -15.05 -18.72 4.99
CA ALA A 435 -14.96 -17.89 6.19
C ALA A 435 -15.39 -18.66 7.45
N ALA A 436 -16.55 -19.34 7.39
CA ALA A 436 -17.06 -20.15 8.48
C ALA A 436 -16.10 -21.31 8.81
N GLY A 437 -15.50 -21.95 7.80
CA GLY A 437 -14.50 -22.99 7.97
C GLY A 437 -13.23 -22.49 8.68
N VAL A 438 -12.72 -21.31 8.29
CA VAL A 438 -11.56 -20.68 8.96
C VAL A 438 -11.88 -20.36 10.42
N VAL A 439 -13.01 -19.71 10.70
CA VAL A 439 -13.42 -19.39 12.09
C VAL A 439 -13.61 -20.67 12.90
N SER A 440 -14.25 -21.69 12.33
CA SER A 440 -14.45 -22.99 12.99
C SER A 440 -13.12 -23.68 13.30
N ALA A 441 -12.15 -23.62 12.37
CA ALA A 441 -10.81 -24.16 12.59
C ALA A 441 -10.07 -23.42 13.71
N ILE A 442 -10.17 -22.09 13.77
CA ILE A 442 -9.60 -21.28 14.86
C ILE A 442 -10.21 -21.70 16.20
N VAL A 443 -11.54 -21.76 16.29
CA VAL A 443 -12.27 -22.12 17.51
C VAL A 443 -11.93 -23.54 17.95
N LEU A 444 -11.90 -24.51 17.02
CA LEU A 444 -11.55 -25.89 17.33
C LEU A 444 -10.10 -26.02 17.81
N THR A 445 -9.17 -25.29 17.19
CA THR A 445 -7.77 -25.24 17.61
C THR A 445 -7.65 -24.64 19.01
N ALA A 446 -8.35 -23.55 19.28
CA ALA A 446 -8.38 -22.93 20.60
C ALA A 446 -8.96 -23.89 21.66
N LEU A 447 -10.05 -24.60 21.37
CA LEU A 447 -10.67 -25.56 22.30
C LEU A 447 -9.79 -26.78 22.58
N THR A 448 -9.00 -27.23 21.61
CA THR A 448 -8.13 -28.41 21.74
C THR A 448 -6.77 -28.09 22.35
N SER A 449 -6.27 -26.85 22.19
CA SER A 449 -4.98 -26.41 22.72
C SER A 449 -5.06 -25.72 24.09
N ARG A 450 -6.24 -25.23 24.50
CA ARG A 450 -6.43 -24.54 25.78
C ARG A 450 -6.32 -25.52 26.97
N PRO A 451 -5.55 -25.18 28.03
CA PRO A 451 -5.62 -25.87 29.31
C PRO A 451 -7.05 -25.90 29.84
N ARG A 452 -7.56 -27.07 30.25
CA ARG A 452 -8.97 -27.21 30.69
C ARG A 452 -9.28 -26.45 31.97
N GLU A 453 -8.28 -26.24 32.83
CA GLU A 453 -8.43 -25.50 34.09
C GLU A 453 -7.83 -24.09 33.96
N SER A 454 -8.61 -23.10 34.40
CA SER A 454 -8.19 -21.70 34.44
C SER A 454 -7.28 -21.47 35.64
N VAL A 455 -6.10 -20.89 35.41
CA VAL A 455 -5.12 -20.57 36.47
C VAL A 455 -5.64 -19.45 37.39
N VAL A 456 -6.55 -18.60 36.90
CA VAL A 456 -6.99 -17.38 37.61
C VAL A 456 -8.36 -17.55 38.29
N THR A 457 -9.17 -18.50 37.85
CA THR A 457 -10.52 -18.72 38.44
C THR A 457 -10.47 -19.02 39.94
N PRO A 458 -9.59 -19.89 40.46
CA PRO A 458 -9.49 -20.14 41.90
C PRO A 458 -9.12 -18.89 42.71
N TYR A 459 -8.33 -17.98 42.12
CA TYR A 459 -8.00 -16.71 42.78
C TYR A 459 -9.24 -15.85 42.97
N TYR A 460 -10.06 -15.66 41.93
CA TYR A 460 -11.27 -14.84 42.06
C TYR A 460 -12.32 -15.46 42.99
N GLU A 461 -12.52 -16.77 42.93
CA GLU A 461 -13.44 -17.48 43.84
C GLU A 461 -13.07 -17.29 45.31
N GLN A 462 -11.77 -17.32 45.62
CA GLN A 462 -11.28 -17.17 47.00
C GLN A 462 -11.25 -15.70 47.46
N ASN A 463 -11.09 -14.74 46.54
CA ASN A 463 -10.78 -13.36 46.88
C ASN A 463 -11.91 -12.35 46.60
N ALA A 464 -12.97 -12.69 45.86
CA ALA A 464 -14.09 -11.77 45.59
C ALA A 464 -14.71 -11.22 46.88
N LYS A 465 -15.11 -12.11 47.80
CA LYS A 465 -15.71 -11.69 49.08
C LYS A 465 -14.71 -11.06 50.05
N PRO A 466 -13.49 -11.59 50.27
CA PRO A 466 -12.54 -10.99 51.21
C PRO A 466 -11.95 -9.65 50.76
N LEU A 467 -11.72 -9.44 49.45
CA LEU A 467 -11.04 -8.24 48.94
C LEU A 467 -12.00 -7.17 48.41
N ALA A 468 -13.07 -7.55 47.73
CA ALA A 468 -14.06 -6.61 47.19
C ALA A 468 -15.32 -6.52 48.06
N GLY A 469 -15.64 -7.55 48.85
CA GLY A 469 -16.90 -7.63 49.59
C GLY A 469 -18.06 -8.20 48.76
N ALA A 470 -17.80 -8.59 47.51
CA ALA A 470 -18.78 -9.11 46.56
C ALA A 470 -19.14 -10.58 46.84
N THR A 471 -20.41 -10.96 46.65
CA THR A 471 -20.75 -12.38 46.43
C THR A 471 -20.87 -12.74 44.97
N ASP A 472 -21.15 -11.78 44.09
CA ASP A 472 -21.05 -11.99 42.66
C ASP A 472 -19.59 -11.84 42.19
N ILE A 473 -19.04 -12.95 41.68
CA ILE A 473 -17.67 -13.01 41.17
C ILE A 473 -17.55 -12.21 39.85
N VAL A 474 -18.59 -12.19 39.02
CA VAL A 474 -18.54 -11.49 37.73
C VAL A 474 -18.51 -9.98 37.96
N GLY A 475 -19.45 -9.45 38.75
CA GLY A 475 -19.47 -8.05 39.18
C GLY A 475 -18.16 -7.61 39.83
N ALA A 476 -17.60 -8.42 40.74
CA ALA A 476 -16.30 -8.14 41.36
C ALA A 476 -15.15 -8.05 40.34
N ILE A 477 -15.16 -8.92 39.31
CA ILE A 477 -14.16 -8.88 38.25
C ILE A 477 -14.30 -7.59 37.46
N VAL A 478 -15.51 -7.26 37.01
CA VAL A 478 -15.78 -6.11 36.14
C VAL A 478 -15.52 -4.79 36.86
N VAL A 479 -15.90 -4.66 38.14
CA VAL A 479 -15.85 -3.38 38.86
C VAL A 479 -14.57 -3.19 39.68
N ASP A 480 -14.12 -4.23 40.40
CA ASP A 480 -13.02 -4.10 41.36
C ASP A 480 -11.69 -4.62 40.80
N PHE A 481 -11.62 -5.91 40.39
CA PHE A 481 -10.36 -6.50 39.95
C PHE A 481 -9.89 -5.96 38.59
N ARG A 482 -10.83 -5.73 37.66
CA ARG A 482 -10.59 -5.26 36.29
C ARG A 482 -11.43 -4.04 35.93
N GLY A 483 -11.74 -3.19 36.90
CA GLY A 483 -12.47 -1.92 36.70
C GLY A 483 -11.86 -1.00 35.65
N PHE A 484 -10.56 -1.13 35.37
CA PHE A 484 -9.92 -0.37 34.30
C PHE A 484 -10.41 -0.78 32.89
N ASP A 485 -10.67 -2.06 32.65
CA ASP A 485 -11.21 -2.55 31.38
C ASP A 485 -12.60 -1.93 31.16
N THR A 486 -13.45 -1.96 32.19
CA THR A 486 -14.80 -1.38 32.18
C THR A 486 -14.81 0.14 32.02
N LEU A 487 -13.86 0.86 32.63
CA LEU A 487 -13.71 2.31 32.42
C LEU A 487 -13.45 2.63 30.94
N ILE A 488 -12.60 1.84 30.28
CA ILE A 488 -12.33 2.01 28.84
C ILE A 488 -13.56 1.64 28.03
N GLU A 489 -14.24 0.54 28.35
CA GLU A 489 -15.45 0.10 27.65
C GLU A 489 -16.56 1.15 27.67
N ILE A 490 -16.90 1.73 28.83
CA ILE A 490 -17.92 2.78 28.91
C ILE A 490 -17.51 4.05 28.19
N THR A 491 -16.20 4.33 28.11
CA THR A 491 -15.66 5.45 27.34
C THR A 491 -15.80 5.20 25.84
N VAL A 492 -15.47 3.99 25.37
CA VAL A 492 -15.64 3.58 23.97
C VAL A 492 -17.13 3.60 23.57
N PHE A 493 -18.02 3.13 24.45
CA PHE A 493 -19.47 3.18 24.22
C PHE A 493 -19.99 4.63 24.15
N GLY A 494 -19.51 5.50 25.05
CA GLY A 494 -19.74 6.95 25.02
C GLY A 494 -19.31 7.60 23.71
N LEU A 495 -18.09 7.30 23.26
CA LEU A 495 -17.55 7.79 22.00
C LEU A 495 -18.32 7.25 20.79
N ALA A 496 -18.77 6.00 20.82
CA ALA A 496 -19.61 5.43 19.77
C ALA A 496 -20.94 6.18 19.66
N GLY A 497 -21.61 6.46 20.80
CA GLY A 497 -22.84 7.27 20.83
C GLY A 497 -22.63 8.68 20.27
N LEU A 498 -21.55 9.36 20.68
CA LEU A 498 -21.17 10.67 20.14
C LEU A 498 -20.83 10.64 18.64
N GLY A 499 -20.15 9.58 18.20
CA GLY A 499 -19.78 9.37 16.80
C GLY A 499 -21.00 9.18 15.91
N VAL A 500 -21.96 8.35 16.33
CA VAL A 500 -23.25 8.18 15.64
C VAL A 500 -23.98 9.51 15.52
N TYR A 501 -24.04 10.29 16.60
CA TYR A 501 -24.65 11.63 16.57
C TYR A 501 -23.96 12.56 15.55
N GLN A 502 -22.64 12.65 15.58
CA GLN A 502 -21.89 13.52 14.66
C GLN A 502 -22.04 13.10 13.20
N LEU A 503 -21.95 11.79 12.91
CA LEU A 503 -22.10 11.25 11.56
C LEU A 503 -23.49 11.52 10.99
N LEU A 504 -24.54 11.27 11.78
CA LEU A 504 -25.92 11.51 11.36
C LEU A 504 -26.20 13.01 11.18
N ARG A 505 -25.74 13.85 12.12
CA ARG A 505 -25.88 15.31 11.99
C ARG A 505 -25.14 15.87 10.78
N TYR A 506 -23.94 15.38 10.51
CA TYR A 506 -23.17 15.78 9.34
C TYR A 506 -23.85 15.33 8.04
N ALA A 507 -24.35 14.09 7.99
CA ALA A 507 -25.11 13.58 6.86
C ALA A 507 -26.38 14.40 6.61
N SER A 508 -27.14 14.72 7.67
CA SER A 508 -28.32 15.60 7.57
C SER A 508 -27.98 17.02 7.08
N ARG A 509 -26.85 17.60 7.52
CA ARG A 509 -26.41 18.92 7.04
C ARG A 509 -25.94 18.90 5.58
N LYS A 510 -25.29 17.82 5.16
CA LYS A 510 -24.79 17.65 3.79
C LYS A 510 -25.94 17.40 2.80
N ALA A 511 -27.00 16.72 3.24
CA ALA A 511 -28.22 16.43 2.48
C ALA A 511 -29.20 17.63 2.41
N GLY A 512 -28.67 18.87 2.42
CA GLY A 512 -29.46 20.06 2.13
C GLY A 512 -29.78 20.97 3.32
N ASP A 513 -29.24 22.19 3.25
CA ASP A 513 -29.89 23.41 3.73
C ASP A 513 -31.19 23.65 2.93
N VAL A 514 -32.19 22.77 3.07
CA VAL A 514 -33.53 23.02 2.54
C VAL A 514 -34.39 23.53 3.68
N GLU A 515 -34.60 24.85 3.65
CA GLU A 515 -35.53 25.66 4.44
C GLU A 515 -35.85 25.14 5.85
N ARG A 516 -35.33 25.87 6.86
CA ARG A 516 -35.99 25.95 8.17
C ARG A 516 -37.46 26.29 7.92
N ALA A 517 -38.33 25.29 7.93
CA ALA A 517 -39.76 25.51 7.91
C ALA A 517 -40.09 26.46 9.07
N ASP A 518 -40.73 27.58 8.73
CA ASP A 518 -41.15 28.61 9.68
C ASP A 518 -41.87 27.95 10.86
N PRO A 519 -41.38 28.08 12.11
CA PRO A 519 -41.98 27.44 13.29
C PRO A 519 -43.44 27.88 13.56
N ARG A 520 -43.99 28.79 12.75
CA ARG A 520 -45.35 29.29 12.83
C ARG A 520 -46.37 28.55 11.95
N ARG A 521 -45.96 27.62 11.07
CA ARG A 521 -46.90 26.87 10.23
C ARG A 521 -47.16 25.45 10.74
N SER A 522 -48.30 25.34 11.42
CA SER A 522 -49.05 24.11 11.76
C SER A 522 -48.67 23.37 13.06
N VAL A 523 -48.74 24.07 14.19
CA VAL A 523 -48.90 23.41 15.50
C VAL A 523 -50.32 22.86 15.62
N ASN A 524 -50.53 21.64 15.14
CA ASN A 524 -51.67 20.82 15.53
C ASN A 524 -51.18 19.90 16.65
N TRP A 525 -51.50 20.22 17.91
CA TRP A 525 -51.08 19.55 19.15
C TRP A 525 -51.61 18.11 19.30
N ARG A 526 -51.49 17.27 18.28
CA ARG A 526 -51.69 15.83 18.43
C ARG A 526 -50.35 15.23 18.77
N THR A 527 -50.29 14.56 19.93
CA THR A 527 -49.23 13.62 20.32
C THR A 527 -49.18 12.50 19.27
N LEU A 528 -48.49 12.79 18.18
CA LEU A 528 -48.20 11.81 17.15
C LEU A 528 -46.87 11.17 17.53
N GLY A 529 -46.84 9.84 17.53
CA GLY A 529 -45.62 9.08 17.70
C GLY A 529 -44.64 9.31 16.54
N ILE A 530 -43.55 8.54 16.53
CA ILE A 530 -42.57 8.60 15.44
C ILE A 530 -43.27 8.42 14.08
N GLY A 531 -42.86 9.23 13.09
CA GLY A 531 -43.43 9.22 11.75
C GLY A 531 -44.83 9.85 11.63
N GLY A 532 -45.32 10.56 12.65
CA GLY A 532 -46.63 11.22 12.61
C GLY A 532 -47.81 10.26 12.84
N ALA A 533 -47.55 9.06 13.36
CA ALA A 533 -48.58 8.04 13.61
C ALA A 533 -49.38 8.34 14.89
N ARG A 534 -50.70 8.07 14.88
CA ARG A 534 -51.51 8.17 16.10
C ARG A 534 -51.24 6.98 17.01
N THR A 535 -50.90 7.24 18.26
CA THR A 535 -50.65 6.23 19.28
C THR A 535 -51.87 6.06 20.19
N SER A 536 -52.14 4.83 20.63
CA SER A 536 -53.34 4.53 21.43
C SER A 536 -53.22 5.08 22.86
N PRO A 537 -54.34 5.40 23.55
CA PRO A 537 -54.31 5.77 24.96
C PRO A 537 -53.65 4.72 25.86
N PHE A 538 -53.77 3.43 25.49
CA PHE A 538 -53.10 2.34 26.19
C PHE A 538 -51.58 2.44 26.09
N MET A 539 -51.02 2.76 24.92
CA MET A 539 -49.58 2.95 24.75
C MET A 539 -49.06 4.16 25.54
N HIS A 540 -49.86 5.23 25.63
CA HIS A 540 -49.54 6.37 26.49
C HIS A 540 -49.49 5.97 27.96
N LEU A 541 -50.51 5.27 28.47
CA LEU A 541 -50.53 4.76 29.85
C LEU A 541 -49.32 3.87 30.13
N LEU A 542 -49.00 2.97 29.19
CA LEU A 542 -47.86 2.07 29.30
C LEU A 542 -46.54 2.85 29.40
N ALA A 543 -46.34 3.86 28.55
CA ALA A 543 -45.14 4.70 28.60
C ALA A 543 -45.01 5.47 29.94
N TYR A 544 -46.11 5.93 30.52
CA TYR A 544 -46.10 6.58 31.83
C TYR A 544 -45.74 5.64 32.98
N VAL A 545 -46.13 4.36 32.90
CA VAL A 545 -45.86 3.37 33.95
C VAL A 545 -44.46 2.77 33.80
N ILE A 546 -44.03 2.49 32.57
CA ILE A 546 -42.77 1.81 32.30
C ILE A 546 -41.57 2.66 32.69
N LEU A 547 -41.57 3.98 32.46
CA LEU A 547 -40.39 4.80 32.75
C LEU A 547 -40.06 4.87 34.25
N PRO A 548 -40.99 5.18 35.17
CA PRO A 548 -40.73 5.10 36.61
C PRO A 548 -40.35 3.70 37.07
N LEU A 549 -41.01 2.66 36.53
CA LEU A 549 -40.68 1.27 36.84
C LEU A 549 -39.25 0.92 36.42
N ALA A 550 -38.84 1.32 35.22
CA ALA A 550 -37.50 1.12 34.70
C ALA A 550 -36.45 1.82 35.56
N LEU A 551 -36.74 3.03 36.08
CA LEU A 551 -35.84 3.73 37.01
C LEU A 551 -35.70 2.99 38.35
N ILE A 552 -36.79 2.43 38.89
CA ILE A 552 -36.75 1.63 40.11
C ILE A 552 -35.93 0.35 39.86
N VAL A 553 -36.19 -0.37 38.77
CA VAL A 553 -35.46 -1.59 38.41
C VAL A 553 -33.97 -1.29 38.20
N ALA A 554 -33.63 -0.20 37.52
CA ALA A 554 -32.26 0.24 37.31
C ALA A 554 -31.55 0.56 38.64
N ALA A 555 -32.21 1.27 39.54
CA ALA A 555 -31.67 1.53 40.86
C ALA A 555 -31.43 0.23 41.65
N THR A 556 -32.37 -0.73 41.58
CA THR A 556 -32.19 -2.03 42.25
C THR A 556 -31.03 -2.84 41.66
N HIS A 557 -30.88 -2.87 40.33
CA HIS A 557 -29.75 -3.56 39.70
C HIS A 557 -28.41 -2.99 40.17
N MET A 558 -28.28 -1.66 40.21
CA MET A 558 -27.06 -1.02 40.69
C MET A 558 -26.80 -1.24 42.19
N MET A 559 -27.86 -1.32 43.01
CA MET A 559 -27.72 -1.56 44.45
C MET A 559 -27.35 -3.02 44.77
N TYR A 560 -27.85 -3.98 43.99
CA TYR A 560 -27.62 -5.41 44.23
C TYR A 560 -26.52 -6.01 43.36
N GLY A 561 -25.95 -5.28 42.40
CA GLY A 561 -25.01 -5.81 41.42
C GLY A 561 -23.70 -6.35 41.97
N HIS A 562 -23.40 -6.07 43.24
CA HIS A 562 -22.25 -6.66 43.93
C HIS A 562 -22.55 -8.05 44.52
N ASP A 563 -23.82 -8.37 44.70
CA ASP A 563 -24.28 -9.58 45.38
C ASP A 563 -25.09 -10.52 44.49
N GLN A 564 -25.78 -9.98 43.48
CA GLN A 564 -26.69 -10.71 42.60
C GLN A 564 -26.57 -10.24 41.15
N PRO A 565 -27.07 -11.04 40.20
CA PRO A 565 -26.94 -10.69 38.80
C PRO A 565 -27.61 -9.36 38.43
N GLY A 566 -26.86 -8.51 37.74
CA GLY A 566 -27.25 -7.15 37.39
C GLY A 566 -26.14 -6.14 37.68
N ASP A 567 -26.12 -5.06 36.91
CA ASP A 567 -25.03 -4.07 36.95
C ASP A 567 -25.51 -2.69 36.48
N GLY A 568 -24.64 -1.70 36.55
CA GLY A 568 -24.86 -0.35 36.04
C GLY A 568 -25.09 -0.33 34.54
N PHE A 569 -24.51 -1.27 33.78
CA PHE A 569 -24.71 -1.35 32.33
C PHE A 569 -26.15 -1.72 31.98
N THR A 570 -26.66 -2.83 32.53
CA THR A 570 -28.05 -3.30 32.36
C THR A 570 -29.03 -2.25 32.87
N ALA A 571 -28.75 -1.63 34.02
CA ALA A 571 -29.53 -0.51 34.55
C ALA A 571 -29.65 0.64 33.54
N GLY A 572 -28.53 1.08 32.97
CA GLY A 572 -28.49 2.16 31.98
C GLY A 572 -29.30 1.84 30.74
N VAL A 573 -29.17 0.62 30.19
CA VAL A 573 -29.92 0.22 28.99
C VAL A 573 -31.41 0.07 29.27
N ILE A 574 -31.82 -0.48 30.41
CA ILE A 574 -33.25 -0.61 30.79
C ILE A 574 -33.92 0.76 30.79
N VAL A 575 -33.27 1.78 31.37
CA VAL A 575 -33.78 3.16 31.35
C VAL A 575 -33.79 3.71 29.92
N SER A 576 -32.75 3.48 29.11
CA SER A 576 -32.74 3.91 27.70
C SER A 576 -33.84 3.27 26.86
N LEU A 577 -34.20 2.01 27.11
CA LEU A 577 -35.31 1.33 26.44
C LEU A 577 -36.65 1.97 26.80
N ALA A 578 -36.86 2.29 28.08
CA ALA A 578 -38.06 3.02 28.52
C ALA A 578 -38.13 4.42 27.90
N VAL A 579 -37.00 5.13 27.84
CA VAL A 579 -36.89 6.41 27.12
C VAL A 579 -37.20 6.23 25.63
N GLY A 580 -36.69 5.17 24.99
CA GLY A 580 -36.99 4.85 23.60
C GLY A 580 -38.47 4.59 23.34
N LEU A 581 -39.15 3.92 24.26
CA LEU A 581 -40.61 3.78 24.21
C LEU A 581 -41.30 5.15 24.27
N CYS A 582 -40.83 6.08 25.13
CA CYS A 582 -41.36 7.45 25.15
C CYS A 582 -41.20 8.14 23.78
N TYR A 583 -40.03 8.03 23.15
CA TYR A 583 -39.83 8.57 21.80
C TYR A 583 -40.81 7.97 20.79
N VAL A 584 -40.99 6.64 20.79
CA VAL A 584 -41.92 5.94 19.90
C VAL A 584 -43.36 6.41 20.11
N VAL A 585 -43.78 6.59 21.37
CA VAL A 585 -45.17 6.86 21.74
C VAL A 585 -45.55 8.34 21.62
N PHE A 586 -44.71 9.25 22.12
CA PHE A 586 -45.00 10.68 22.21
C PHE A 586 -44.38 11.48 21.06
N GLY A 587 -43.41 10.93 20.34
CA GLY A 587 -42.63 11.66 19.33
C GLY A 587 -41.48 12.47 19.95
N TYR A 588 -40.63 13.03 19.09
CA TYR A 588 -39.38 13.69 19.49
C TYR A 588 -39.59 14.94 20.36
N GLU A 589 -40.37 15.90 19.88
CA GLU A 589 -40.55 17.20 20.55
C GLU A 589 -41.22 17.05 21.91
N GLU A 590 -42.28 16.25 21.98
CA GLU A 590 -43.04 16.04 23.20
C GLU A 590 -42.23 15.24 24.24
N THR A 591 -41.44 14.25 23.81
CA THR A 591 -40.51 13.53 24.70
C THR A 591 -39.46 14.46 25.27
N ARG A 592 -38.85 15.33 24.44
CA ARG A 592 -37.88 16.34 24.88
C ARG A 592 -38.47 17.35 25.85
N ARG A 593 -39.72 17.74 25.65
CA ARG A 593 -40.46 18.61 26.58
C ARG A 593 -40.73 17.91 27.92
N ARG A 594 -41.06 16.62 27.90
CA ARG A 594 -41.39 15.82 29.10
C ARG A 594 -40.17 15.39 29.90
N LEU A 595 -39.03 15.16 29.25
CA LEU A 595 -37.80 14.69 29.87
C LEU A 595 -36.67 15.73 29.74
N PRO A 596 -36.80 16.93 30.36
CA PRO A 596 -35.80 17.99 30.26
C PRO A 596 -34.45 17.63 30.93
N TRP A 597 -34.47 16.67 31.85
CA TRP A 597 -33.30 16.14 32.53
C TRP A 597 -32.44 15.25 31.63
N LEU A 598 -33.00 14.70 30.54
CA LEU A 598 -32.32 13.77 29.64
C LEU A 598 -31.37 14.51 28.69
N LYS A 599 -30.28 15.06 29.24
CA LYS A 599 -29.24 15.73 28.48
C LYS A 599 -28.15 14.72 28.12
N SER A 600 -28.41 13.90 27.11
CA SER A 600 -27.61 12.73 26.73
C SER A 600 -26.08 12.99 26.71
N GLY A 601 -25.62 14.06 26.05
CA GLY A 601 -24.18 14.40 26.03
C GLY A 601 -23.59 14.73 27.40
N TYR A 602 -24.36 15.36 28.29
CA TYR A 602 -23.92 15.64 29.67
C TYR A 602 -23.93 14.37 30.52
N LEU A 603 -24.86 13.45 30.30
CA LEU A 603 -24.89 12.16 31.01
C LEU A 603 -23.66 11.31 30.68
N ILE A 604 -23.24 11.26 29.42
CA ILE A 604 -21.99 10.60 29.00
C ILE A 604 -20.80 11.24 29.72
N GLY A 605 -20.66 12.56 29.64
CA GLY A 605 -19.57 13.28 30.27
C GLY A 605 -19.56 13.13 31.80
N ALA A 606 -20.73 13.19 32.44
CA ALA A 606 -20.88 13.02 33.87
C ALA A 606 -20.53 11.60 34.33
N GLY A 607 -20.95 10.57 33.58
CA GLY A 607 -20.60 9.18 33.86
C GLY A 607 -19.09 8.96 33.80
N VAL A 608 -18.44 9.30 32.67
CA VAL A 608 -16.98 9.14 32.52
C VAL A 608 -16.21 9.97 33.55
N LEU A 609 -16.62 11.21 33.80
CA LEU A 609 -15.98 12.06 34.80
C LEU A 609 -16.14 11.47 36.22
N LEU A 610 -17.34 10.97 36.57
CA LEU A 610 -17.58 10.33 37.85
C LEU A 610 -16.70 9.08 38.03
N ALA A 611 -16.56 8.26 36.99
CA ALA A 611 -15.69 7.09 37.02
C ALA A 611 -14.21 7.46 37.29
N ILE A 612 -13.69 8.48 36.58
CA ILE A 612 -12.32 8.96 36.76
C ILE A 612 -12.13 9.58 38.15
N LEU A 613 -13.07 10.42 38.60
CA LEU A 613 -13.00 11.06 39.92
C LEU A 613 -13.06 10.01 41.03
N ASN A 614 -13.95 9.04 40.92
CA ASN A 614 -14.08 7.93 41.86
C ASN A 614 -12.79 7.11 41.94
N GLY A 615 -12.21 6.73 40.80
CA GLY A 615 -10.94 6.00 40.75
C GLY A 615 -9.76 6.82 41.27
N THR A 616 -9.74 8.12 41.02
CA THR A 616 -8.67 9.03 41.49
C THR A 616 -8.77 9.26 43.00
N LEU A 617 -9.98 9.44 43.53
CA LEU A 617 -10.22 9.57 44.96
C LEU A 617 -9.84 8.27 45.68
N ALA A 618 -10.18 7.12 45.09
CA ALA A 618 -9.74 5.82 45.58
C ALA A 618 -8.21 5.69 45.56
N ALA A 619 -7.51 6.23 44.56
CA ALA A 619 -6.05 6.25 44.51
C ALA A 619 -5.42 7.09 45.61
N LEU A 620 -5.96 8.28 45.87
CA LEU A 620 -5.45 9.19 46.89
C LEU A 620 -5.58 8.62 48.30
N ILE A 621 -6.65 7.86 48.56
CA ILE A 621 -6.92 7.29 49.88
C ILE A 621 -6.34 5.88 50.04
N GLY A 622 -6.47 5.05 49.01
CA GLY A 622 -6.14 3.62 49.01
C GLY A 622 -4.80 3.27 48.39
N GLY A 623 -4.08 4.22 47.78
CA GLY A 623 -2.76 4.00 47.19
C GLY A 623 -2.75 3.43 45.76
N SER A 624 -3.90 3.04 45.21
CA SER A 624 -4.03 2.57 43.82
C SER A 624 -5.34 3.03 43.18
N PHE A 625 -5.31 3.29 41.87
CA PHE A 625 -6.50 3.68 41.11
C PHE A 625 -7.56 2.58 41.17
N LEU A 626 -8.83 2.97 41.42
CA LEU A 626 -9.97 2.07 41.62
C LEU A 626 -9.80 1.07 42.77
N ASN A 627 -9.04 1.40 43.82
CA ASN A 627 -8.98 0.56 45.02
C ASN A 627 -10.36 0.45 45.70
N PRO A 628 -10.87 -0.75 46.05
CA PRO A 628 -12.10 -0.91 46.80
C PRO A 628 -12.07 -0.17 48.15
N ILE A 629 -12.90 0.86 48.27
CA ILE A 629 -13.04 1.67 49.49
C ILE A 629 -14.52 1.79 49.85
N ASP A 630 -14.87 1.50 51.10
CA ASP A 630 -16.16 1.87 51.68
C ASP A 630 -16.11 3.31 52.21
N PHE A 631 -16.67 4.25 51.44
CA PHE A 631 -16.78 5.65 51.85
C PHE A 631 -17.81 5.83 52.96
N GLY A 632 -18.90 5.06 52.94
CA GLY A 632 -19.97 5.13 53.94
C GLY A 632 -19.48 4.77 55.34
N GLY A 633 -18.76 3.65 55.44
CA GLY A 633 -18.14 3.20 56.68
C GLY A 633 -17.07 4.17 57.19
N ARG A 634 -16.24 4.74 56.31
CA ARG A 634 -15.20 5.72 56.70
C ARG A 634 -15.74 7.06 57.15
N LEU A 635 -16.84 7.52 56.57
CA LEU A 635 -17.48 8.80 56.92
C LEU A 635 -18.46 8.69 58.08
N GLY A 636 -18.74 7.48 58.58
CA GLY A 636 -19.69 7.24 59.66
C GLY A 636 -21.13 7.61 59.28
N LEU A 637 -21.48 7.50 57.99
CA LEU A 637 -22.81 7.87 57.51
C LEU A 637 -23.87 6.86 58.00
N PRO A 638 -25.03 7.31 58.50
CA PRO A 638 -26.11 6.43 58.93
C PRO A 638 -26.85 5.87 57.70
N LEU A 639 -26.26 4.86 57.06
CA LEU A 639 -26.83 4.16 55.91
C LEU A 639 -27.69 2.96 56.38
N PRO A 640 -28.71 2.54 55.60
CA PRO A 640 -29.48 1.34 55.88
C PRO A 640 -28.58 0.11 56.05
N THR A 641 -28.94 -0.80 56.96
CA THR A 641 -28.19 -2.03 57.20
C THR A 641 -28.04 -2.85 55.91
N GLY A 642 -26.80 -3.12 55.51
CA GLY A 642 -26.46 -3.84 54.27
C GLY A 642 -26.16 -2.94 53.07
N PHE A 643 -26.35 -1.62 53.15
CA PHE A 643 -25.98 -0.70 52.08
C PHE A 643 -24.58 -0.11 52.32
N HIS A 644 -23.63 -0.48 51.45
CA HIS A 644 -22.26 0.04 51.47
C HIS A 644 -22.08 1.08 50.36
N LEU A 645 -21.82 2.34 50.75
CA LEU A 645 -21.44 3.37 49.79
C LEU A 645 -19.97 3.18 49.40
N SER A 646 -19.73 2.24 48.49
CA SER A 646 -18.40 1.86 48.06
C SER A 646 -17.96 2.55 46.76
N THR A 647 -16.66 2.49 46.49
CA THR A 647 -16.09 2.80 45.16
C THR A 647 -16.82 2.01 44.08
N ALA A 648 -17.14 0.73 44.30
CA ALA A 648 -17.87 -0.10 43.36
C ALA A 648 -19.27 0.48 43.03
N PHE A 649 -20.07 0.85 44.03
CA PHE A 649 -21.39 1.43 43.80
C PHE A 649 -21.33 2.75 43.01
N LEU A 650 -20.40 3.65 43.36
CA LEU A 650 -20.20 4.89 42.60
C LEU A 650 -19.75 4.64 41.16
N PHE A 651 -18.98 3.58 40.94
CA PHE A 651 -18.57 3.15 39.61
C PHE A 651 -19.76 2.60 38.82
N GLU A 652 -20.66 1.83 39.44
CA GLU A 652 -21.90 1.38 38.81
C GLU A 652 -22.83 2.53 38.42
N VAL A 653 -22.92 3.57 39.25
CA VAL A 653 -23.62 4.82 38.91
C VAL A 653 -22.98 5.49 37.69
N ALA A 654 -21.65 5.53 37.65
CA ALA A 654 -20.92 6.11 36.52
C ALA A 654 -21.16 5.34 35.21
N ILE A 655 -21.16 4.00 35.27
CA ILE A 655 -21.47 3.11 34.15
C ILE A 655 -22.90 3.38 33.66
N CYS A 656 -23.89 3.37 34.57
CA CYS A 656 -25.29 3.61 34.25
C CYS A 656 -25.51 4.95 33.56
N LEU A 657 -24.93 6.04 34.08
CA LEU A 657 -25.03 7.37 33.47
C LEU A 657 -24.42 7.41 32.06
N SER A 658 -23.26 6.79 31.86
CA SER A 658 -22.59 6.75 30.56
C SER A 658 -23.41 5.96 29.53
N VAL A 659 -23.89 4.77 29.91
CA VAL A 659 -24.66 3.89 29.04
C VAL A 659 -26.02 4.50 28.71
N LEU A 660 -26.74 5.01 29.72
CA LEU A 660 -28.00 5.73 29.55
C LEU A 660 -27.82 6.93 28.60
N GLY A 661 -26.80 7.75 28.87
CA GLY A 661 -26.46 8.89 28.02
C GLY A 661 -26.22 8.48 26.57
N SER A 662 -25.41 7.46 26.35
CA SER A 662 -25.01 6.99 25.01
C SER A 662 -26.18 6.40 24.23
N ALA A 663 -26.89 5.44 24.81
CA ALA A 663 -28.00 4.77 24.15
C ALA A 663 -29.17 5.74 23.91
N SER A 664 -29.51 6.59 24.89
CA SER A 664 -30.51 7.64 24.68
C SER A 664 -30.05 8.67 23.65
N TYR A 665 -28.75 8.95 23.48
CA TYR A 665 -28.29 9.84 22.41
C TYR A 665 -28.51 9.22 21.03
N ILE A 666 -28.19 7.94 20.87
CA ILE A 666 -28.43 7.20 19.61
C ILE A 666 -29.92 7.25 19.27
N ILE A 667 -30.79 6.90 20.24
CA ILE A 667 -32.24 6.89 20.05
C ILE A 667 -32.77 8.29 19.74
N ASP A 668 -32.34 9.31 20.50
CA ASP A 668 -32.74 10.71 20.27
C ASP A 668 -32.36 11.20 18.87
N THR A 669 -31.14 10.86 18.42
CA THR A 669 -30.66 11.21 17.10
C THR A 669 -31.48 10.54 16.01
N LEU A 670 -31.90 9.28 16.22
CA LEU A 670 -32.73 8.50 15.30
C LEU A 670 -34.22 8.88 15.34
N GLY A 671 -34.72 9.36 16.47
CA GLY A 671 -36.09 9.81 16.66
C GLY A 671 -36.38 11.21 16.11
N HIS A 672 -35.34 12.02 15.83
CA HIS A 672 -35.53 13.37 15.27
C HIS A 672 -36.29 13.30 13.93
N PRO A 673 -37.38 14.06 13.76
CA PRO A 673 -38.13 14.11 12.50
C PRO A 673 -37.24 14.70 11.39
N LYS A 674 -37.30 14.10 10.20
CA LYS A 674 -36.92 14.78 8.95
C LYS A 674 -38.12 15.59 8.46
N ASP A 675 -37.89 16.81 8.01
CA ASP A 675 -38.73 17.39 6.97
C ASP A 675 -38.60 16.46 5.75
N HIS A 676 -39.72 16.01 5.18
CA HIS A 676 -39.72 15.01 4.10
C HIS A 676 -38.82 15.46 2.92
N ASP A 677 -37.70 14.76 2.70
CA ASP A 677 -36.70 15.08 1.67
C ASP A 677 -37.24 14.84 0.25
N ALA A 678 -37.52 15.92 -0.49
CA ALA A 678 -37.74 15.88 -1.95
C ALA A 678 -36.49 15.43 -2.74
N GLU A 679 -35.29 15.66 -2.19
CA GLU A 679 -34.01 15.25 -2.80
C GLU A 679 -33.86 13.72 -2.91
N SER A 680 -34.41 12.96 -1.96
CA SER A 680 -34.34 11.48 -2.01
C SER A 680 -35.08 10.93 -3.22
N GLU A 681 -36.21 11.52 -3.58
CA GLU A 681 -36.95 11.16 -4.80
C GLU A 681 -36.22 11.63 -6.06
N GLN A 682 -35.56 12.79 -6.01
CA GLN A 682 -34.82 13.36 -7.13
C GLN A 682 -33.53 12.58 -7.43
N GLU A 683 -32.75 12.16 -6.42
CA GLU A 683 -31.60 11.26 -6.59
C GLU A 683 -32.04 9.89 -7.14
N LEU A 684 -33.18 9.36 -6.68
CA LEU A 684 -33.73 8.11 -7.21
C LEU A 684 -34.13 8.26 -8.69
N GLN A 685 -34.68 9.40 -9.09
CA GLN A 685 -34.99 9.72 -10.48
C GLN A 685 -33.74 9.90 -11.33
N ASP A 686 -32.72 10.58 -10.82
CA ASP A 686 -31.44 10.79 -11.51
C ASP A 686 -30.68 9.49 -11.74
N ILE A 687 -30.66 8.59 -10.74
CA ILE A 687 -30.03 7.29 -10.90
C ILE A 687 -30.83 6.42 -11.90
N ALA A 688 -32.17 6.44 -11.83
CA ALA A 688 -33.01 5.74 -12.79
C ALA A 688 -32.87 6.27 -14.23
N ALA A 689 -32.64 7.58 -14.39
CA ALA A 689 -32.37 8.21 -15.68
C ALA A 689 -31.01 7.79 -16.24
N ARG A 690 -29.97 7.72 -15.40
CA ARG A 690 -28.62 7.27 -15.79
C ARG A 690 -28.57 5.79 -16.17
N GLU A 691 -29.35 4.93 -15.51
CA GLU A 691 -29.48 3.52 -15.88
C GLU A 691 -30.19 3.32 -17.23
N LYS A 692 -31.23 4.10 -17.52
CA LYS A 692 -31.90 4.08 -18.84
C LYS A 692 -30.96 4.48 -19.99
N GLN A 693 -29.91 5.23 -19.70
CA GLN A 693 -28.90 5.65 -20.68
C GLN A 693 -27.77 4.62 -20.86
N GLY A 694 -27.75 3.51 -20.13
CA GLY A 694 -26.75 2.44 -20.29
C GLY A 694 -25.34 2.81 -19.82
N VAL A 695 -25.19 3.88 -19.04
CA VAL A 695 -23.88 4.43 -18.63
C VAL A 695 -23.32 3.77 -17.37
N VAL A 696 -24.12 2.95 -16.65
CA VAL A 696 -23.67 2.24 -15.45
C VAL A 696 -23.96 0.75 -15.62
N THR A 697 -22.90 -0.03 -15.81
CA THR A 697 -22.98 -1.49 -15.62
C THR A 697 -22.76 -1.82 -14.15
N VAL A 698 -23.36 -2.92 -13.68
CA VAL A 698 -23.42 -3.35 -12.26
C VAL A 698 -22.03 -3.51 -11.60
N ASP A 699 -20.94 -3.45 -12.38
CA ASP A 699 -19.55 -3.57 -11.94
C ASP A 699 -18.78 -2.23 -11.87
N ASP A 700 -19.39 -1.08 -12.14
CA ASP A 700 -18.69 0.21 -12.01
C ASP A 700 -18.59 0.65 -10.54
N PRO A 701 -17.39 1.09 -10.08
CA PRO A 701 -17.21 1.59 -8.73
C PRO A 701 -18.03 2.87 -8.53
N PRO A 702 -18.48 3.17 -7.29
CA PRO A 702 -19.16 4.42 -7.01
C PRO A 702 -18.23 5.58 -7.39
N VAL A 703 -18.69 6.42 -8.33
CA VAL A 703 -18.02 7.65 -8.71
C VAL A 703 -17.84 8.49 -7.44
N LYS A 704 -16.59 8.91 -7.18
CA LYS A 704 -16.27 9.85 -6.10
C LYS A 704 -17.15 11.10 -6.26
N VAL A 705 -18.04 11.32 -5.29
CA VAL A 705 -18.73 12.61 -5.06
C VAL A 705 -17.85 13.47 -4.16
#